data_AF-A0A0Q9YCX4-F1
#
_entry.id   AF-A0A0Q9YCX4-F1
#
_cell.length_a   1.000
_cell.length_b   1.000
_cell.length_c   1.000
_cell.angle_alpha   90.00
_cell.angle_beta   90.00
_cell.angle_gamma   90.00
#
_symmetry.space_group_name_H-M   'P 1'
#
loop_
_entity.id
_entity.type
_entity.pdbx_description
1 polymer ?
#
loop_
_entity_poly.entity_id
_entity_poly.type
_entity_poly.pdbx_seq_one_letter_code
_entity_poly.pdbx_strand_id
1 'polypeptide(L)'
;MSNSEFEIIANLEQTKRLDQLYRQDEEQLVNELLEKAAINNMDMRSIQEEAIQLVTELRKQRTTKGGLDAFMFQYDLSSEEGIALMCLAEALLRIPDKENIDKLIRDKLVSANWGAHLGKSHSLFVNAATWALMLTGKMIAQPHHESFTDHGKGLTSALKKLATKGGEPIVRQAISQAMKILGKQFVMGRSIQEALKRARDKEAMGYRYSYDMLGEAAFTADDAKRYLDAYVCAIEAIGEESAGKGPFVGPGISIKLSALHPRYELSKTKRVETELLASMNKLILLAKEKNIGLTIDAEESYRLMPSLRLLEKILASGIAKGWDGLGLAVQAYQKRALAVIDHLKFLSDKYDQKLCVRLVKGAYWDTEIKLTQVQGLEDYPVFTRKVTTDVNYIACVKKLCEYKDSFFLQFATHNALTVSIVKHLCKQHHVEHYEYQCLHGMGDPLYDQIVSQKPCRVYAPVGSHEDLLAYLVRRLLENGANSSFVNRIANDELPLESIIQSPMEKLKSYSSKRHPNIPLPKNLFGEQRLNSKGLDLAQPKAFYPVLKEIELLANKMHFAQPTFLESKNPSAVKCYSPIDARHCLGEIVQATPESIGLAVDKADEAYQKWRFSDAATRSHLLNQTADLLENNRTELLALLMYEGGKILDDAVSELREAVDFCRYYAQEALKHHQATTLRGPTGELNQLSLHGRGIIACISPWNFPLAIFIGQVTAALASGNCVIAKPAAQTTLIAQRAIDFLHQAGFAKAVVQLLPTSGHLVSEHLLKDIRVRGVLFTGSTETARNINQLLANRPGPIVPFVAETGGQNAMIVDSSALAEQVVSDVITSAFKSAGQRCSALRVLFVQEDIADKIITMLKGAVLPHSKT
;
A
#
# COMPACT_ATOMS: atom_id res chain seq x y z
N MET A 1 -16.12 4.51 -19.70
CA MET A 1 -15.35 3.71 -20.67
C MET A 1 -16.32 2.75 -21.32
N SER A 2 -16.25 2.47 -22.62
CA SER A 2 -17.15 1.45 -23.18
C SER A 2 -16.77 0.09 -22.60
N ASN A 3 -17.77 -0.71 -22.21
CA ASN A 3 -17.63 -2.07 -21.73
C ASN A 3 -16.75 -2.96 -22.66
N SER A 4 -16.64 -2.61 -23.94
CA SER A 4 -15.84 -3.33 -24.93
C SER A 4 -14.34 -3.47 -24.64
N GLU A 5 -13.66 -2.46 -24.07
CA GLU A 5 -12.18 -2.50 -23.97
C GLU A 5 -11.68 -3.46 -22.88
N PHE A 6 -12.28 -3.44 -21.68
CA PHE A 6 -11.93 -4.37 -20.59
C PHE A 6 -12.25 -5.82 -20.94
N GLU A 7 -13.31 -6.02 -21.72
CA GLU A 7 -13.72 -7.33 -22.21
C GLU A 7 -12.76 -7.89 -23.26
N ILE A 8 -12.26 -7.05 -24.17
CA ILE A 8 -11.20 -7.46 -25.12
C ILE A 8 -9.93 -7.89 -24.37
N ILE A 9 -9.54 -7.16 -23.33
CA ILE A 9 -8.33 -7.45 -22.53
C ILE A 9 -8.50 -8.73 -21.71
N ALA A 10 -9.69 -8.96 -21.13
CA ALA A 10 -9.97 -10.18 -20.39
C ALA A 10 -10.00 -11.42 -21.31
N ASN A 11 -10.14 -11.23 -22.62
CA ASN A 11 -10.39 -12.32 -23.56
C ASN A 11 -9.14 -12.84 -24.31
N LEU A 12 -8.03 -12.10 -24.34
CA LEU A 12 -6.77 -12.61 -24.92
C LEU A 12 -6.17 -13.73 -24.03
N GLU A 13 -5.76 -14.84 -24.64
CA GLU A 13 -5.31 -16.02 -23.91
C GLU A 13 -4.06 -15.76 -23.05
N GLN A 14 -3.14 -14.94 -23.55
CA GLN A 14 -1.91 -14.57 -22.85
C GLN A 14 -2.18 -13.65 -21.64
N THR A 15 -3.14 -12.72 -21.74
CA THR A 15 -3.52 -11.85 -20.63
C THR A 15 -4.37 -12.59 -19.59
N LYS A 16 -5.16 -13.60 -20.01
CA LYS A 16 -5.86 -14.51 -19.07
C LYS A 16 -4.90 -15.21 -18.13
N ARG A 17 -3.76 -15.71 -18.63
CA ARG A 17 -2.77 -16.39 -17.78
C ARG A 17 -2.11 -15.43 -16.79
N LEU A 18 -1.76 -14.23 -17.22
CA LEU A 18 -1.24 -13.17 -16.34
C LEU A 18 -2.24 -12.81 -15.24
N ASP A 19 -3.51 -12.66 -15.58
CA ASP A 19 -4.57 -12.32 -14.63
C ASP A 19 -4.82 -13.47 -13.62
N GLN A 20 -4.87 -14.72 -14.08
CA GLN A 20 -5.00 -15.90 -13.21
C GLN A 20 -3.85 -16.01 -12.20
N LEU A 21 -2.62 -15.75 -12.64
CA LEU A 21 -1.42 -15.84 -11.81
C LEU A 21 -1.30 -14.69 -10.81
N TYR A 22 -2.10 -13.64 -10.93
CA TYR A 22 -1.91 -12.42 -10.13
C TYR A 22 -1.95 -12.72 -8.64
N ARG A 23 -2.95 -13.46 -8.16
CA ARG A 23 -3.09 -13.82 -6.74
C ARG A 23 -3.27 -15.32 -6.54
N GLN A 24 -2.72 -16.13 -7.45
CA GLN A 24 -2.80 -17.59 -7.31
C GLN A 24 -2.15 -18.06 -6.00
N ASP A 25 -2.66 -19.15 -5.44
CA ASP A 25 -2.13 -19.77 -4.23
C ASP A 25 -0.62 -20.04 -4.33
N GLU A 26 0.14 -19.57 -3.33
CA GLU A 26 1.60 -19.68 -3.31
C GLU A 26 2.07 -21.12 -3.17
N GLU A 27 1.39 -21.97 -2.41
CA GLU A 27 1.85 -23.35 -2.22
C GLU A 27 1.72 -24.17 -3.50
N GLN A 28 0.60 -24.00 -4.23
CA GLN A 28 0.40 -24.62 -5.54
C GLN A 28 1.48 -24.18 -6.53
N LEU A 29 1.79 -22.88 -6.59
CA LEU A 29 2.78 -22.35 -7.52
C LEU A 29 4.20 -22.82 -7.23
N VAL A 30 4.56 -22.95 -5.95
CA VAL A 30 5.94 -23.29 -5.55
C VAL A 30 6.36 -24.68 -6.02
N ASN A 31 5.42 -25.64 -6.09
CA ASN A 31 5.75 -26.99 -6.54
C ASN A 31 6.16 -27.00 -8.02
N GLU A 32 5.35 -26.40 -8.90
CA GLU A 32 5.72 -26.23 -10.32
C GLU A 32 7.01 -25.41 -10.48
N LEU A 33 7.22 -24.44 -9.59
CA LEU A 33 8.36 -23.56 -9.67
C LEU A 33 9.67 -24.28 -9.33
N LEU A 34 9.66 -25.18 -8.35
CA LEU A 34 10.82 -25.99 -7.98
C LEU A 34 11.30 -26.86 -9.15
N GLU A 35 10.39 -27.37 -9.97
CA GLU A 35 10.72 -28.14 -11.17
C GLU A 35 11.37 -27.23 -12.23
N LYS A 36 10.75 -26.08 -12.53
CA LYS A 36 11.27 -25.12 -13.51
C LYS A 36 12.65 -24.58 -13.10
N ALA A 37 12.89 -24.37 -11.81
CA ALA A 37 14.16 -23.88 -11.27
C ALA A 37 15.22 -24.96 -11.03
N ALA A 38 14.95 -26.25 -11.26
CA ALA A 38 15.81 -27.35 -10.83
C ALA A 38 17.22 -27.30 -11.46
N ILE A 39 18.27 -27.24 -10.63
CA ILE A 39 19.67 -27.39 -11.05
C ILE A 39 20.16 -28.71 -10.47
N ASN A 40 20.92 -29.51 -11.22
CA ASN A 40 21.43 -30.78 -10.70
C ASN A 40 22.44 -30.53 -9.56
N ASN A 41 22.62 -31.52 -8.68
CA ASN A 41 23.40 -31.33 -7.45
C ASN A 41 24.90 -31.11 -7.71
N MET A 42 25.47 -31.70 -8.77
CA MET A 42 26.89 -31.51 -9.10
C MET A 42 27.16 -30.09 -9.57
N ASP A 43 26.30 -29.57 -10.46
CA ASP A 43 26.36 -28.19 -10.94
C ASP A 43 26.16 -27.21 -9.78
N MET A 44 25.20 -27.48 -8.89
CA MET A 44 24.95 -26.62 -7.73
C MET A 44 26.17 -26.52 -6.80
N ARG A 45 26.89 -27.62 -6.55
CA ARG A 45 28.13 -27.59 -5.75
C ARG A 45 29.20 -26.73 -6.41
N SER A 46 29.43 -26.90 -7.71
CA SER A 46 30.41 -26.08 -8.45
C SER A 46 30.04 -24.58 -8.44
N ILE A 47 28.76 -24.27 -8.61
CA ILE A 47 28.22 -22.90 -8.48
C ILE A 47 28.48 -22.33 -7.08
N GLN A 48 28.28 -23.13 -6.04
CA GLN A 48 28.51 -22.73 -4.65
C GLN A 48 30.00 -22.47 -4.38
N GLU A 49 30.91 -23.29 -4.89
CA GLU A 49 32.35 -23.09 -4.78
C GLU A 49 32.79 -21.76 -5.43
N GLU A 50 32.29 -21.46 -6.63
CA GLU A 50 32.53 -20.16 -7.28
C GLU A 50 31.95 -19.00 -6.46
N ALA A 51 30.73 -19.16 -5.93
CA ALA A 51 30.13 -18.15 -5.08
C ALA A 51 30.93 -17.91 -3.78
N ILE A 52 31.47 -18.97 -3.16
CA ILE A 52 32.36 -18.86 -1.99
C ILE A 52 33.60 -18.04 -2.32
N GLN A 53 34.21 -18.25 -3.48
CA GLN A 53 35.38 -17.48 -3.91
C GLN A 53 35.04 -15.99 -4.02
N LEU A 54 33.94 -15.65 -4.71
CA LEU A 54 33.46 -14.27 -4.83
C LEU A 54 33.19 -13.62 -3.46
N VAL A 55 32.52 -14.33 -2.55
CA VAL A 55 32.19 -13.82 -1.20
C VAL A 55 33.44 -13.68 -0.33
N THR A 56 34.40 -14.60 -0.44
CA THR A 56 35.65 -14.55 0.32
C THR A 56 36.47 -13.33 -0.08
N GLU A 57 36.60 -13.08 -1.38
CA GLU A 57 37.32 -11.92 -1.89
C GLU A 57 36.58 -10.61 -1.57
N LEU A 58 35.25 -10.61 -1.66
CA LEU A 58 34.40 -9.51 -1.21
C LEU A 58 34.69 -9.10 0.24
N ARG A 59 34.76 -10.07 1.17
CA ARG A 59 35.07 -9.80 2.60
C ARG A 59 36.47 -9.20 2.76
N LYS A 60 37.47 -9.68 2.00
CA LYS A 60 38.84 -9.14 2.03
C LYS A 60 38.94 -7.71 1.49
N GLN A 61 38.19 -7.36 0.45
CA GLN A 61 38.23 -6.02 -0.12
C GLN A 61 37.47 -4.98 0.72
N ARG A 62 36.53 -5.43 1.55
CA ARG A 62 35.74 -4.54 2.41
C ARG A 62 36.54 -3.96 3.57
N THR A 63 37.52 -4.69 4.10
CA THR A 63 38.45 -4.15 5.11
C THR A 63 39.42 -3.10 4.55
N THR A 64 39.49 -2.92 3.22
CA THR A 64 40.48 -2.06 2.54
C THR A 64 39.90 -0.88 1.74
N LYS A 65 38.60 -0.85 1.39
CA LYS A 65 37.96 0.27 0.66
C LYS A 65 37.06 1.12 1.56
N GLY A 66 37.29 2.45 1.54
CA GLY A 66 36.58 3.45 2.35
C GLY A 66 35.10 3.67 2.02
N GLY A 67 34.39 4.32 2.95
CA GLY A 67 32.93 4.54 2.93
C GLY A 67 32.40 4.91 4.32
N LEU A 68 31.16 4.52 4.64
CA LEU A 68 30.57 4.68 5.99
C LEU A 68 31.44 4.03 7.09
N ASP A 69 32.01 2.85 6.84
CA ASP A 69 32.87 2.14 7.81
C ASP A 69 34.18 2.91 8.08
N ALA A 70 34.79 3.48 7.04
CA ALA A 70 35.97 4.35 7.20
C ALA A 70 35.62 5.70 7.84
N PHE A 71 34.42 6.22 7.62
CA PHE A 71 33.92 7.43 8.30
C PHE A 71 33.74 7.20 9.80
N MET A 72 33.16 6.07 10.20
CA MET A 72 33.04 5.67 11.60
C MET A 72 34.41 5.58 12.28
N PHE A 73 35.39 4.97 11.59
CA PHE A 73 36.77 4.86 12.08
C PHE A 73 37.50 6.21 12.14
N GLN A 74 37.33 7.07 11.13
CA GLN A 74 37.97 8.39 11.04
C GLN A 74 37.58 9.32 12.20
N TYR A 75 36.33 9.24 12.66
CA TYR A 75 35.80 10.10 13.72
C TYR A 75 35.68 9.38 15.09
N ASP A 76 36.23 8.16 15.22
CA ASP A 76 36.17 7.35 16.45
C ASP A 76 34.74 7.25 17.02
N LEU A 77 33.78 7.00 16.13
CA LEU A 77 32.36 6.93 16.46
C LEU A 77 32.00 5.51 16.91
N SER A 78 31.34 5.38 18.06
CA SER A 78 30.64 4.13 18.40
C SER A 78 29.45 3.90 17.46
N SER A 79 28.98 2.66 17.35
CA SER A 79 27.82 2.32 16.53
C SER A 79 26.58 3.18 16.84
N GLU A 80 26.25 3.41 18.11
CA GLU A 80 25.12 4.26 18.52
C GLU A 80 25.30 5.72 18.09
N GLU A 81 26.52 6.24 18.20
CA GLU A 81 26.89 7.59 17.78
C GLU A 81 26.79 7.75 16.25
N GLY A 82 27.24 6.76 15.50
CA GLY A 82 27.09 6.71 14.04
C GLY A 82 25.63 6.70 13.60
N ILE A 83 24.80 5.87 14.23
CA ILE A 83 23.36 5.79 13.94
C ILE A 83 22.70 7.14 14.18
N ALA A 84 22.97 7.74 15.34
CA ALA A 84 22.40 9.02 15.71
C ALA A 84 22.84 10.13 14.75
N LEU A 85 24.12 10.15 14.35
CA LEU A 85 24.66 11.12 13.40
C LEU A 85 24.09 10.94 11.99
N MET A 86 23.85 9.70 11.53
CA MET A 86 23.24 9.43 10.24
C MET A 86 21.75 9.77 10.21
N CYS A 87 21.01 9.50 11.29
CA CYS A 87 19.61 9.96 11.42
C CYS A 87 19.54 11.48 11.35
N LEU A 88 20.44 12.16 12.05
CA LEU A 88 20.51 13.61 12.03
C LEU A 88 20.92 14.14 10.66
N ALA A 89 21.93 13.56 10.01
CA ALA A 89 22.35 13.94 8.66
C ALA A 89 21.24 13.74 7.63
N GLU A 90 20.47 12.65 7.76
CA GLU A 90 19.30 12.36 6.92
C GLU A 90 18.15 13.35 7.18
N ALA A 91 17.82 13.63 8.44
CA ALA A 91 16.81 14.63 8.79
C ALA A 91 17.20 16.04 8.30
N LEU A 92 18.48 16.41 8.42
CA LEU A 92 19.00 17.69 7.94
C LEU A 92 19.04 17.77 6.42
N LEU A 93 19.21 16.65 5.69
CA LEU A 93 19.08 16.64 4.23
C LEU A 93 17.65 16.98 3.77
N ARG A 94 16.64 16.81 4.61
CA ARG A 94 15.24 17.16 4.31
C ARG A 94 14.94 18.66 4.40
N ILE A 95 15.82 19.43 5.02
CA ILE A 95 15.62 20.86 5.24
C ILE A 95 16.23 21.62 4.04
N PRO A 96 15.44 22.33 3.22
CA PRO A 96 15.94 22.96 2.01
C PRO A 96 16.83 24.18 2.27
N ASP A 97 16.63 24.86 3.41
CA ASP A 97 17.37 26.07 3.76
C ASP A 97 18.59 25.79 4.65
N LYS A 98 19.76 26.21 4.16
CA LYS A 98 21.05 26.11 4.85
C LYS A 98 21.08 26.95 6.13
N GLU A 99 20.39 28.09 6.17
CA GLU A 99 20.32 28.94 7.35
C GLU A 99 19.49 28.28 8.46
N ASN A 100 18.39 27.61 8.12
CA ASN A 100 17.60 26.80 9.05
C ASN A 100 18.30 25.51 9.49
N ILE A 101 19.07 24.85 8.62
CA ILE A 101 19.98 23.75 9.04
C ILE A 101 20.96 24.26 10.09
N ASP A 102 21.60 25.41 9.84
CA ASP A 102 22.58 25.99 10.75
C ASP A 102 21.94 26.45 12.08
N LYS A 103 20.73 27.02 12.04
CA LYS A 103 19.94 27.37 13.23
C LYS A 103 19.53 26.11 14.00
N LEU A 104 19.08 25.04 13.34
CA LEU A 104 18.70 23.80 14.01
C LEU A 104 19.91 23.10 14.65
N ILE A 105 21.05 23.04 13.95
CA ILE A 105 22.31 22.53 14.50
C ILE A 105 22.68 23.35 15.75
N ARG A 106 22.61 24.68 15.69
CA ARG A 106 22.97 25.56 16.82
C ARG A 106 21.99 25.46 17.99
N ASP A 107 20.69 25.57 17.73
CA ASP A 107 19.65 25.62 18.76
C ASP A 107 19.41 24.26 19.41
N LYS A 108 19.49 23.16 18.64
CA LYS A 108 19.19 21.81 19.13
C LYS A 108 20.40 21.02 19.61
N LEU A 109 21.63 21.28 19.15
CA LEU A 109 22.80 20.47 19.56
C LEU A 109 23.64 21.11 20.68
N VAL A 110 23.58 22.44 20.85
CA VAL A 110 24.53 23.17 21.72
C VAL A 110 23.86 23.78 22.95
N SER A 111 22.57 24.13 22.91
CA SER A 111 21.91 24.65 24.11
C SER A 111 21.80 23.55 25.18
N ALA A 112 22.35 23.81 26.38
CA ALA A 112 22.33 22.91 27.54
C ALA A 112 20.91 22.55 28.06
N ASN A 113 19.86 22.99 27.34
CA ASN A 113 18.45 22.83 27.64
C ASN A 113 17.74 21.77 26.78
N TRP A 114 18.46 20.74 26.33
CA TRP A 114 17.85 19.61 25.62
C TRP A 114 16.68 18.97 26.41
N GLY A 115 16.79 18.95 27.75
CA GLY A 115 15.72 18.50 28.65
C GLY A 115 14.45 19.35 28.64
N ALA A 116 14.54 20.66 28.37
CA ALA A 116 13.39 21.57 28.43
C ALA A 116 12.51 21.51 27.16
N HIS A 117 13.05 21.01 26.05
CA HIS A 117 12.32 20.86 24.77
C HIS A 117 11.89 19.41 24.45
N LEU A 118 12.35 18.42 25.24
CA LEU A 118 12.03 17.00 25.08
C LEU A 118 10.54 16.67 25.29
N GLY A 119 9.79 17.55 25.98
CA GLY A 119 8.35 17.37 26.19
C GLY A 119 7.44 17.86 25.05
N LYS A 120 7.99 18.40 23.95
CA LYS A 120 7.18 19.13 22.94
C LYS A 120 7.52 18.90 21.45
N SER A 121 8.41 17.97 21.07
CA SER A 121 8.68 17.71 19.64
C SER A 121 8.80 16.23 19.29
N HIS A 122 8.18 15.85 18.16
CA HIS A 122 8.24 14.51 17.57
C HIS A 122 9.66 14.14 17.11
N SER A 123 9.95 12.83 17.13
CA SER A 123 11.29 12.22 17.13
C SER A 123 12.12 12.51 15.86
N LEU A 124 13.29 13.14 15.99
CA LEU A 124 14.34 13.24 14.95
C LEU A 124 14.92 11.88 14.52
N PHE A 125 14.54 10.79 15.19
CA PHE A 125 15.12 9.45 15.05
C PHE A 125 14.17 8.45 14.39
N VAL A 126 13.24 8.92 13.55
CA VAL A 126 12.22 8.07 12.88
C VAL A 126 12.86 6.89 12.13
N ASN A 127 14.03 7.10 11.54
CA ASN A 127 14.76 6.10 10.75
C ASN A 127 15.91 5.42 11.52
N ALA A 128 15.96 5.54 12.85
CA ALA A 128 17.02 4.94 13.66
C ALA A 128 17.12 3.43 13.49
N ALA A 129 16.01 2.74 13.31
CA ALA A 129 16.01 1.30 13.05
C ALA A 129 16.72 0.95 11.72
N THR A 130 16.53 1.75 10.68
CA THR A 130 17.15 1.57 9.35
C THR A 130 18.67 1.79 9.43
N TRP A 131 19.09 2.84 10.11
CA TRP A 131 20.52 3.14 10.28
C TRP A 131 21.20 2.19 11.26
N ALA A 132 20.53 1.77 12.33
CA ALA A 132 21.01 0.74 13.23
C ALA A 132 21.26 -0.56 12.48
N LEU A 133 20.31 -0.93 11.63
CA LEU A 133 20.43 -2.12 10.79
C LEU A 133 21.59 -2.03 9.80
N MET A 134 21.82 -0.88 9.15
CA MET A 134 22.94 -0.71 8.22
C MET A 134 24.31 -0.65 8.89
N LEU A 135 24.43 0.01 10.04
CA LEU A 135 25.72 0.23 10.71
C LEU A 135 26.13 -0.91 11.64
N THR A 136 25.18 -1.71 12.13
CA THR A 136 25.45 -2.77 13.12
C THR A 136 25.08 -4.17 12.66
N GLY A 137 24.39 -4.30 11.52
CA GLY A 137 23.86 -5.58 11.05
C GLY A 137 22.78 -6.18 11.95
N LYS A 138 22.35 -5.48 13.01
CA LYS A 138 21.33 -5.91 13.98
C LYS A 138 20.14 -4.95 13.94
N MET A 139 18.94 -5.53 13.90
CA MET A 139 17.71 -4.79 14.08
C MET A 139 17.50 -4.58 15.59
N ILE A 140 17.38 -3.33 16.03
CA ILE A 140 16.97 -3.03 17.41
C ILE A 140 15.48 -3.36 17.47
N ALA A 141 15.10 -4.28 18.37
CA ALA A 141 13.72 -4.71 18.53
C ALA A 141 12.82 -3.49 18.77
N GLN A 142 11.69 -3.40 18.05
CA GLN A 142 10.61 -2.50 18.45
C GLN A 142 10.11 -2.99 19.81
N PRO A 143 10.24 -2.19 20.89
CA PRO A 143 9.61 -2.52 22.13
C PRO A 143 8.18 -1.94 22.10
N HIS A 144 7.30 -2.54 22.89
CA HIS A 144 5.89 -2.18 23.01
C HIS A 144 5.66 -0.66 23.17
N HIS A 145 4.46 -0.20 22.81
CA HIS A 145 3.99 1.19 22.71
C HIS A 145 4.34 2.16 23.87
N GLU A 146 4.88 1.68 24.99
CA GLU A 146 5.36 2.48 26.12
C GLU A 146 6.85 2.86 26.05
N SER A 147 7.60 2.37 25.05
CA SER A 147 9.08 2.44 25.01
C SER A 147 9.69 3.38 23.96
N PHE A 148 8.88 4.03 23.13
CA PHE A 148 9.38 5.01 22.14
C PHE A 148 10.17 6.16 22.82
N THR A 149 9.88 6.42 24.09
CA THR A 149 10.58 7.40 24.92
C THR A 149 11.97 6.96 25.39
N ASP A 150 12.28 5.67 25.50
CA ASP A 150 13.54 5.20 26.10
C ASP A 150 14.67 4.99 25.08
N HIS A 151 14.37 4.56 23.86
CA HIS A 151 15.40 4.42 22.81
C HIS A 151 15.77 5.78 22.18
N GLY A 152 14.80 6.70 22.07
CA GLY A 152 15.08 8.09 21.72
C GLY A 152 16.03 8.77 22.72
N LYS A 153 15.92 8.45 24.02
CA LYS A 153 16.86 8.93 25.06
C LYS A 153 18.28 8.39 24.87
N GLY A 154 18.44 7.13 24.45
CA GLY A 154 19.76 6.51 24.18
C GLY A 154 20.52 7.19 23.04
N LEU A 155 19.86 7.39 21.89
CA LEU A 155 20.43 8.08 20.72
C LEU A 155 20.67 9.58 20.99
N THR A 156 19.76 10.22 21.74
CA THR A 156 19.96 11.60 22.21
C THR A 156 21.18 11.68 23.13
N SER A 157 21.36 10.73 24.06
CA SER A 157 22.55 10.63 24.91
C SER A 157 23.83 10.44 24.09
N ALA A 158 23.82 9.60 23.05
CA ALA A 158 24.96 9.38 22.16
C ALA A 158 25.36 10.67 21.42
N LEU A 159 24.40 11.41 20.85
CA LEU A 159 24.68 12.73 20.25
C LEU A 159 25.18 13.75 21.30
N LYS A 160 24.68 13.69 22.55
CA LYS A 160 25.19 14.53 23.65
C LYS A 160 26.66 14.27 23.89
N LYS A 161 27.03 12.98 23.99
CA LYS A 161 28.40 12.52 24.19
C LYS A 161 29.29 13.00 23.05
N LEU A 162 28.82 12.92 21.80
CA LEU A 162 29.54 13.45 20.64
C LEU A 162 29.82 14.95 20.75
N ALA A 163 28.78 15.73 21.07
CA ALA A 163 28.87 17.17 21.22
C ALA A 163 29.83 17.56 22.35
N THR A 164 29.84 16.80 23.45
CA THR A 164 30.79 17.02 24.56
C THR A 164 32.21 16.56 24.27
N LYS A 165 32.42 15.53 23.43
CA LYS A 165 33.75 14.95 23.11
C LYS A 165 34.48 15.78 22.04
N GLY A 166 33.76 16.42 21.11
CA GLY A 166 34.36 17.14 19.98
C GLY A 166 34.01 18.63 19.85
N GLY A 167 33.03 19.16 20.59
CA GLY A 167 32.53 20.53 20.42
C GLY A 167 31.73 20.73 19.12
N GLU A 168 31.00 21.86 19.04
CA GLU A 168 30.13 22.22 17.90
C GLU A 168 30.82 22.10 16.52
N PRO A 169 32.07 22.54 16.32
CA PRO A 169 32.71 22.49 15.00
C PRO A 169 32.93 21.07 14.48
N ILE A 170 33.26 20.11 15.36
CA ILE A 170 33.54 18.72 14.98
C ILE A 170 32.24 17.99 14.63
N VAL A 171 31.17 18.17 15.41
CA VAL A 171 29.85 17.59 15.09
C VAL A 171 29.34 18.14 13.76
N ARG A 172 29.48 19.45 13.54
CA ARG A 172 29.11 20.11 12.27
C ARG A 172 29.90 19.57 11.08
N GLN A 173 31.21 19.39 11.25
CA GLN A 173 32.08 18.85 10.21
C GLN A 173 31.75 17.38 9.93
N ALA A 174 31.48 16.58 10.96
CA ALA A 174 31.06 15.19 10.84
C ALA A 174 29.71 15.07 10.11
N ILE A 175 28.70 15.88 10.45
CA ILE A 175 27.41 15.92 9.74
C ILE A 175 27.60 16.33 8.27
N SER A 176 28.35 17.41 8.02
CA SER A 176 28.60 17.88 6.64
C SER A 176 29.34 16.83 5.81
N GLN A 177 30.25 16.09 6.43
CA GLN A 177 30.98 15.01 5.79
C GLN A 177 30.08 13.78 5.57
N ALA A 178 29.23 13.41 6.54
CA ALA A 178 28.22 12.37 6.40
C ALA A 178 27.27 12.67 5.23
N MET A 179 26.74 13.89 5.13
CA MET A 179 25.90 14.32 4.00
C MET A 179 26.62 14.20 2.66
N LYS A 180 27.91 14.57 2.58
CA LYS A 180 28.73 14.41 1.35
C LYS A 180 28.94 12.94 1.00
N ILE A 181 29.16 12.08 1.99
CA ILE A 181 29.32 10.63 1.79
C ILE A 181 28.02 10.03 1.28
N LEU A 182 26.90 10.31 1.95
CA LEU A 182 25.57 9.84 1.54
C LEU A 182 25.21 10.32 0.13
N GLY A 183 25.45 11.60 -0.17
CA GLY A 183 25.21 12.16 -1.50
C GLY A 183 26.05 11.50 -2.60
N LYS A 184 27.34 11.22 -2.35
CA LYS A 184 28.21 10.56 -3.34
C LYS A 184 27.97 9.06 -3.48
N GLN A 185 27.59 8.40 -2.39
CA GLN A 185 27.42 6.96 -2.33
C GLN A 185 26.12 6.52 -3.02
N PHE A 186 25.03 7.29 -2.87
CA PHE A 186 23.72 6.92 -3.40
C PHE A 186 23.31 7.68 -4.66
N VAL A 187 23.99 8.79 -5.01
CA VAL A 187 23.76 9.54 -6.25
C VAL A 187 25.04 9.61 -7.06
N MET A 188 24.96 9.23 -8.33
CA MET A 188 26.08 9.28 -9.26
C MET A 188 26.49 10.73 -9.55
N GLY A 189 25.52 11.63 -9.72
CA GLY A 189 25.75 13.07 -9.92
C GLY A 189 24.47 13.88 -9.74
N ARG A 190 24.61 15.19 -9.49
CA ARG A 190 23.48 16.12 -9.34
C ARG A 190 22.82 16.46 -10.68
N SER A 191 23.56 16.27 -11.75
CA SER A 191 23.14 16.45 -13.14
C SER A 191 23.66 15.28 -13.97
N ILE A 192 23.06 15.07 -15.14
CA ILE A 192 23.49 14.01 -16.05
C ILE A 192 24.94 14.24 -16.52
N GLN A 193 25.36 15.48 -16.72
CA GLN A 193 26.73 15.81 -17.13
C GLN A 193 27.76 15.43 -16.05
N GLU A 194 27.45 15.69 -14.78
CA GLU A 194 28.32 15.28 -13.67
C GLU A 194 28.41 13.75 -13.57
N ALA A 195 27.28 13.06 -13.76
CA ALA A 195 27.20 11.61 -13.72
C ALA A 195 28.00 10.96 -14.87
N LEU A 196 27.87 11.47 -16.10
CA LEU A 196 28.64 11.03 -17.27
C LEU A 196 30.14 11.20 -17.06
N LYS A 197 30.56 12.36 -16.53
CA LYS A 197 31.99 12.62 -16.25
C LYS A 197 32.57 11.61 -15.25
N ARG A 198 31.81 11.24 -14.22
CA ARG A 198 32.22 10.27 -13.18
C ARG A 198 32.21 8.82 -13.67
N ALA A 199 31.44 8.51 -14.70
CA ALA A 199 31.33 7.16 -15.24
C ALA A 199 32.62 6.70 -15.95
N ARG A 200 33.35 7.62 -16.57
CA ARG A 200 34.50 7.35 -17.45
C ARG A 200 35.54 6.39 -16.87
N ASP A 201 35.91 6.57 -15.61
CA ASP A 201 36.95 5.75 -14.97
C ASP A 201 36.54 4.27 -14.88
N LYS A 202 35.27 4.00 -14.52
CA LYS A 202 34.75 2.63 -14.45
C LYS A 202 34.37 2.09 -15.83
N GLU A 203 33.94 2.93 -16.76
CA GLU A 203 33.72 2.51 -18.16
C GLU A 203 35.02 1.99 -18.79
N ALA A 204 36.17 2.60 -18.47
CA ALA A 204 37.48 2.11 -18.89
C ALA A 204 37.82 0.72 -18.32
N MET A 205 37.22 0.32 -17.19
CA MET A 205 37.34 -1.02 -16.61
C MET A 205 36.37 -2.04 -17.22
N GLY A 206 35.47 -1.62 -18.12
CA GLY A 206 34.46 -2.47 -18.77
C GLY A 206 33.04 -2.31 -18.21
N TYR A 207 32.82 -1.44 -17.23
CA TYR A 207 31.46 -1.12 -16.77
C TYR A 207 30.67 -0.39 -17.85
N ARG A 208 29.34 -0.46 -17.73
CA ARG A 208 28.38 0.31 -18.52
C ARG A 208 27.46 1.06 -17.57
N TYR A 209 26.67 2.00 -18.09
CA TYR A 209 25.74 2.78 -17.26
C TYR A 209 24.30 2.77 -17.79
N SER A 210 23.34 2.75 -16.87
CA SER A 210 21.95 3.14 -17.11
C SER A 210 21.58 4.22 -16.12
N TYR A 211 21.24 5.42 -16.59
CA TYR A 211 20.96 6.54 -15.71
C TYR A 211 19.49 6.55 -15.28
N ASP A 212 19.25 6.70 -13.97
CA ASP A 212 17.93 6.83 -13.35
C ASP A 212 17.77 8.27 -12.88
N MET A 213 16.92 9.04 -13.55
CA MET A 213 16.77 10.48 -13.29
C MET A 213 15.96 10.80 -12.02
N LEU A 214 15.79 9.83 -11.11
CA LEU A 214 15.09 9.90 -9.82
C LEU A 214 13.61 10.34 -9.86
N GLY A 215 13.09 10.73 -11.03
CA GLY A 215 11.69 11.08 -11.21
C GLY A 215 10.76 9.88 -11.04
N GLU A 216 9.79 10.01 -10.14
CA GLU A 216 8.71 9.06 -9.92
C GLU A 216 7.44 9.78 -9.47
N ALA A 217 6.29 9.13 -9.68
CA ALA A 217 4.98 9.56 -9.20
C ALA A 217 4.69 11.07 -9.43
N ALA A 218 4.45 11.45 -10.69
CA ALA A 218 3.94 12.79 -10.98
C ALA A 218 2.58 12.98 -10.28
N PHE A 219 2.39 14.13 -9.62
CA PHE A 219 1.11 14.51 -9.02
C PHE A 219 0.37 15.52 -9.90
N THR A 220 1.13 16.31 -10.65
CA THR A 220 0.60 17.36 -11.53
C THR A 220 1.00 17.13 -12.99
N ALA A 221 0.33 17.83 -13.92
CA ALA A 221 0.75 17.82 -15.32
C ALA A 221 2.12 18.50 -15.49
N ASP A 222 2.41 19.52 -14.69
CA ASP A 222 3.70 20.21 -14.69
C ASP A 222 4.83 19.31 -14.19
N ASP A 223 4.58 18.46 -13.19
CA ASP A 223 5.54 17.42 -12.79
C ASP A 223 5.82 16.45 -13.93
N ALA A 224 4.77 15.93 -14.57
CA ALA A 224 4.92 15.02 -15.70
C ALA A 224 5.71 15.65 -16.84
N LYS A 225 5.47 16.94 -17.13
CA LYS A 225 6.23 17.72 -18.11
C LYS A 225 7.68 17.92 -17.67
N ARG A 226 7.93 18.31 -16.42
CA ARG A 226 9.28 18.49 -15.86
C ARG A 226 10.09 17.21 -15.96
N TYR A 227 9.51 16.07 -15.59
CA TYR A 227 10.17 14.77 -15.72
C TYR A 227 10.40 14.38 -17.17
N LEU A 228 9.43 14.61 -18.07
CA LEU A 228 9.62 14.40 -19.51
C LEU A 228 10.79 15.22 -20.05
N ASP A 229 10.87 16.51 -19.71
CA ASP A 229 11.93 17.41 -20.17
C ASP A 229 13.30 16.99 -19.57
N ALA A 230 13.34 16.53 -18.32
CA ALA A 230 14.53 15.96 -17.70
C ALA A 230 15.01 14.69 -18.41
N TYR A 231 14.09 13.78 -18.78
CA TYR A 231 14.44 12.59 -19.56
C TYR A 231 14.94 12.95 -20.97
N VAL A 232 14.32 13.94 -21.63
CA VAL A 232 14.79 14.43 -22.95
C VAL A 232 16.23 14.93 -22.85
N CYS A 233 16.51 15.85 -21.93
CA CYS A 233 17.87 16.38 -21.71
C CYS A 233 18.88 15.27 -21.38
N ALA A 234 18.46 14.28 -20.58
CA ALA A 234 19.32 13.16 -20.24
C ALA A 234 19.63 12.27 -21.47
N ILE A 235 18.63 11.93 -22.28
CA ILE A 235 18.83 11.14 -23.50
C ILE A 235 19.77 11.85 -24.48
N GLU A 236 19.65 13.17 -24.65
CA GLU A 236 20.55 13.96 -25.49
C GLU A 236 21.99 13.86 -24.99
N ALA A 237 22.23 14.17 -23.71
CA ALA A 237 23.57 14.14 -23.11
C ALA A 237 24.20 12.73 -23.13
N ILE A 238 23.40 11.69 -22.85
CA ILE A 238 23.85 10.30 -22.89
C ILE A 238 24.19 9.90 -24.34
N GLY A 239 23.40 10.34 -25.31
CA GLY A 239 23.63 10.10 -26.73
C GLY A 239 24.95 10.65 -27.25
N GLU A 240 25.27 11.88 -26.85
CA GLU A 240 26.54 12.54 -27.19
C GLU A 240 27.75 11.78 -26.63
N GLU A 241 27.73 11.41 -25.35
CA GLU A 241 28.82 10.64 -24.72
C GLU A 241 28.88 9.18 -25.22
N SER A 242 27.75 8.60 -25.61
CA SER A 242 27.68 7.25 -26.19
C SER A 242 28.51 7.15 -27.49
N ALA A 243 28.60 8.25 -28.25
CA ALA A 243 29.41 8.34 -29.47
C ALA A 243 29.18 7.16 -30.45
N GLY A 244 27.93 6.70 -30.58
CA GLY A 244 27.56 5.62 -31.49
C GLY A 244 27.87 4.19 -31.02
N LYS A 245 28.24 3.97 -29.75
CA LYS A 245 28.48 2.62 -29.17
C LYS A 245 27.24 1.70 -29.20
N GLY A 246 26.06 2.23 -29.51
CA GLY A 246 24.81 1.49 -29.61
C GLY A 246 24.18 1.13 -28.27
N PRO A 247 22.97 0.56 -28.27
CA PRO A 247 22.15 0.39 -27.06
C PRO A 247 22.67 -0.68 -26.10
N PHE A 248 23.47 -1.64 -26.59
CA PHE A 248 23.98 -2.75 -25.79
C PHE A 248 25.31 -2.44 -25.12
N VAL A 249 26.23 -1.77 -25.82
CA VAL A 249 27.58 -1.46 -25.30
C VAL A 249 27.61 -0.06 -24.69
N GLY A 250 26.98 0.92 -25.34
CA GLY A 250 26.89 2.29 -24.86
C GLY A 250 26.01 2.43 -23.61
N PRO A 251 26.01 3.63 -22.99
CA PRO A 251 25.13 3.94 -21.88
C PRO A 251 23.65 3.95 -22.31
N GLY A 252 22.76 3.90 -21.33
CA GLY A 252 21.33 4.00 -21.54
C GLY A 252 20.64 4.78 -20.43
N ILE A 253 19.31 4.83 -20.49
CA ILE A 253 18.46 5.50 -19.49
C ILE A 253 17.40 4.54 -18.97
N SER A 254 17.01 4.73 -17.71
CA SER A 254 15.85 4.07 -17.11
C SER A 254 14.77 5.11 -16.79
N ILE A 255 13.53 4.80 -17.12
CA ILE A 255 12.39 5.71 -16.93
C ILE A 255 11.28 5.02 -16.15
N LYS A 256 10.50 5.80 -15.40
CA LYS A 256 9.31 5.32 -14.67
C LYS A 256 8.06 5.90 -15.32
N LEU A 257 7.05 5.06 -15.54
CA LEU A 257 5.81 5.47 -16.21
C LEU A 257 4.99 6.41 -15.33
N SER A 258 5.02 6.21 -14.00
CA SER A 258 4.37 7.11 -13.05
C SER A 258 4.95 8.53 -13.05
N ALA A 259 6.20 8.73 -13.45
CA ALA A 259 6.81 10.06 -13.58
C ALA A 259 6.25 10.82 -14.79
N LEU A 260 5.72 10.13 -15.79
CA LEU A 260 5.31 10.72 -17.07
C LEU A 260 3.81 10.99 -17.18
N HIS A 261 3.03 10.63 -16.17
CA HIS A 261 1.59 10.87 -16.18
C HIS A 261 1.01 10.91 -14.76
N PRO A 262 0.28 11.98 -14.37
CA PRO A 262 -0.14 12.19 -12.99
C PRO A 262 -1.18 11.19 -12.49
N ARG A 263 -1.85 10.50 -13.42
CA ARG A 263 -2.90 9.51 -13.14
C ARG A 263 -2.64 8.18 -13.82
N TYR A 264 -1.44 7.63 -13.62
CA TYR A 264 -1.05 6.32 -14.15
C TYR A 264 -1.74 5.18 -13.35
N GLU A 265 -3.01 4.96 -13.65
CA GLU A 265 -3.90 3.99 -12.99
C GLU A 265 -4.88 3.36 -13.99
N LEU A 266 -5.35 2.15 -13.70
CA LEU A 266 -6.21 1.37 -14.61
C LEU A 266 -7.52 2.09 -14.97
N SER A 267 -8.14 2.78 -14.01
CA SER A 267 -9.39 3.53 -14.22
C SER A 267 -9.23 4.73 -15.18
N LYS A 268 -7.99 5.13 -15.50
CA LYS A 268 -7.65 6.20 -16.45
C LYS A 268 -6.98 5.69 -17.73
N THR A 269 -7.16 4.41 -18.04
CA THR A 269 -6.66 3.75 -19.27
C THR A 269 -6.71 4.64 -20.52
N LYS A 270 -7.84 5.29 -20.82
CA LYS A 270 -7.95 6.14 -22.03
C LYS A 270 -6.93 7.29 -22.05
N ARG A 271 -6.70 7.94 -20.90
CA ARG A 271 -5.71 9.02 -20.75
C ARG A 271 -4.30 8.47 -20.81
N VAL A 272 -4.04 7.35 -20.15
CA VAL A 272 -2.75 6.64 -20.22
C VAL A 272 -2.41 6.27 -21.67
N GLU A 273 -3.36 5.71 -22.42
CA GLU A 273 -3.14 5.28 -23.80
C GLU A 273 -3.09 6.43 -24.82
N THR A 274 -3.28 7.67 -24.40
CA THR A 274 -3.20 8.86 -25.26
C THR A 274 -2.08 9.79 -24.81
N GLU A 275 -2.18 10.32 -23.59
CA GLU A 275 -1.26 11.28 -22.99
C GLU A 275 0.10 10.63 -22.66
N LEU A 276 0.12 9.52 -21.90
CA LEU A 276 1.38 8.84 -21.55
C LEU A 276 2.05 8.21 -22.78
N LEU A 277 1.26 7.65 -23.70
CA LEU A 277 1.78 7.10 -24.96
C LEU A 277 2.50 8.18 -25.79
N ALA A 278 1.98 9.41 -25.84
CA ALA A 278 2.64 10.51 -26.53
C ALA A 278 4.01 10.85 -25.92
N SER A 279 4.08 10.95 -24.59
CA SER A 279 5.35 11.16 -23.86
C SER A 279 6.36 10.05 -24.14
N MET A 280 5.91 8.79 -24.11
CA MET A 280 6.75 7.63 -24.42
C MET A 280 7.27 7.62 -25.86
N ASN A 281 6.41 7.93 -26.83
CA ASN A 281 6.80 8.01 -28.23
C ASN A 281 7.92 9.04 -28.46
N LYS A 282 7.82 10.20 -27.80
CA LYS A 282 8.87 11.23 -27.85
C LYS A 282 10.21 10.69 -27.34
N LEU A 283 10.21 10.04 -26.17
CA LEU A 283 11.44 9.49 -25.58
C LEU A 283 12.03 8.36 -26.41
N ILE A 284 11.19 7.49 -26.97
CA ILE A 284 11.63 6.36 -27.80
C ILE A 284 12.25 6.82 -29.11
N LEU A 285 11.63 7.78 -29.81
CA LEU A 285 12.19 8.35 -31.04
C LEU A 285 13.56 8.97 -30.78
N LEU A 286 13.69 9.72 -29.70
CA LEU A 286 14.95 10.36 -29.33
C LEU A 286 16.03 9.33 -28.93
N ALA A 287 15.69 8.33 -28.12
CA ALA A 287 16.62 7.27 -27.74
C ALA A 287 17.07 6.44 -28.95
N LYS A 288 16.18 6.23 -29.92
CA LYS A 288 16.47 5.61 -31.21
C LYS A 288 17.39 6.48 -32.07
N GLU A 289 17.11 7.77 -32.20
CA GLU A 289 17.97 8.73 -32.92
C GLU A 289 19.38 8.76 -32.34
N LYS A 290 19.49 8.82 -31.01
CA LYS A 290 20.78 8.80 -30.28
C LYS A 290 21.40 7.41 -30.16
N ASN A 291 20.70 6.36 -30.61
CA ASN A 291 21.10 4.97 -30.57
C ASN A 291 21.59 4.49 -29.18
N ILE A 292 20.82 4.82 -28.13
CA ILE A 292 21.08 4.40 -26.75
C ILE A 292 20.01 3.42 -26.24
N GLY A 293 20.26 2.73 -25.14
CA GLY A 293 19.26 1.88 -24.50
C GLY A 293 18.25 2.69 -23.69
N LEU A 294 16.96 2.32 -23.73
CA LEU A 294 15.91 2.88 -22.89
C LEU A 294 15.14 1.75 -22.21
N THR A 295 15.22 1.68 -20.88
CA THR A 295 14.51 0.66 -20.09
C THR A 295 13.35 1.28 -19.33
N ILE A 296 12.16 0.72 -19.50
CA ILE A 296 10.99 1.03 -18.68
C ILE A 296 11.11 0.24 -17.37
N ASP A 297 11.19 0.95 -16.24
CA ASP A 297 11.24 0.34 -14.92
C ASP A 297 9.88 -0.27 -14.54
N ALA A 298 9.94 -1.34 -13.74
CA ALA A 298 8.76 -1.99 -13.18
C ALA A 298 8.44 -1.42 -11.79
N GLU A 299 7.19 -1.01 -11.62
CA GLU A 299 6.68 -0.36 -10.41
C GLU A 299 5.82 -1.34 -9.58
N GLU A 300 4.73 -0.90 -8.96
CA GLU A 300 3.82 -1.75 -8.19
C GLU A 300 3.05 -2.75 -9.06
N SER A 301 2.61 -3.86 -8.46
CA SER A 301 2.01 -4.98 -9.18
C SER A 301 0.72 -4.61 -9.90
N TYR A 302 -0.03 -3.63 -9.40
CA TYR A 302 -1.27 -3.14 -10.01
C TYR A 302 -1.02 -2.31 -11.29
N ARG A 303 0.22 -1.86 -11.54
CA ARG A 303 0.63 -1.14 -12.75
C ARG A 303 1.18 -2.05 -13.85
N LEU A 304 1.45 -3.32 -13.56
CA LEU A 304 1.99 -4.28 -14.54
C LEU A 304 1.11 -4.38 -15.79
N MET A 305 -0.18 -4.62 -15.66
CA MET A 305 -1.06 -4.79 -16.82
C MET A 305 -1.17 -3.51 -17.67
N PRO A 306 -1.37 -2.31 -17.09
CA PRO A 306 -1.24 -1.05 -17.84
C PRO A 306 0.11 -0.89 -18.56
N SER A 307 1.23 -1.26 -17.94
CA SER A 307 2.56 -1.15 -18.56
C SER A 307 2.71 -2.05 -19.81
N LEU A 308 2.23 -3.29 -19.74
CA LEU A 308 2.31 -4.25 -20.85
C LEU A 308 1.42 -3.82 -22.03
N ARG A 309 0.23 -3.26 -21.75
CA ARG A 309 -0.64 -2.70 -22.80
C ARG A 309 -0.01 -1.49 -23.49
N LEU A 310 0.63 -0.62 -22.73
CA LEU A 310 1.35 0.52 -23.28
C LEU A 310 2.51 0.04 -24.18
N LEU A 311 3.26 -0.96 -23.73
CA LEU A 311 4.33 -1.58 -24.52
C LEU A 311 3.79 -2.20 -25.82
N GLU A 312 2.69 -2.96 -25.78
CA GLU A 312 2.07 -3.52 -26.99
C GLU A 312 1.68 -2.42 -27.98
N LYS A 313 1.09 -1.30 -27.51
CA LYS A 313 0.77 -0.16 -28.38
C LYS A 313 2.01 0.49 -28.99
N ILE A 314 3.08 0.65 -28.22
CA ILE A 314 4.36 1.15 -28.71
C ILE A 314 4.89 0.25 -29.81
N LEU A 315 4.93 -1.07 -29.60
CA LEU A 315 5.42 -2.03 -30.59
C LEU A 315 4.54 -2.07 -31.84
N ALA A 316 3.21 -2.06 -31.65
CA ALA A 316 2.24 -2.04 -32.75
C ALA A 316 2.37 -0.80 -33.65
N SER A 317 2.80 0.34 -33.10
CA SER A 317 3.03 1.55 -33.89
C SER A 317 4.24 1.47 -34.82
N GLY A 318 5.14 0.49 -34.61
CA GLY A 318 6.37 0.33 -35.37
C GLY A 318 7.46 1.37 -35.06
N ILE A 319 7.25 2.25 -34.07
CA ILE A 319 8.16 3.36 -33.75
C ILE A 319 9.57 2.88 -33.37
N ALA A 320 9.67 1.71 -32.73
CA ALA A 320 10.92 1.09 -32.30
C ALA A 320 11.65 0.29 -33.41
N LYS A 321 11.02 0.05 -34.57
CA LYS A 321 11.59 -0.83 -35.62
C LYS A 321 13.00 -0.40 -36.02
N GLY A 322 13.90 -1.37 -36.14
CA GLY A 322 15.31 -1.13 -36.48
C GLY A 322 16.15 -0.57 -35.32
N TRP A 323 15.61 -0.52 -34.10
CA TRP A 323 16.33 -0.14 -32.89
C TRP A 323 15.99 -1.09 -31.73
N ASP A 324 16.97 -1.93 -31.38
CA ASP A 324 16.81 -2.97 -30.35
C ASP A 324 17.15 -2.48 -28.93
N GLY A 325 17.05 -1.16 -28.70
CA GLY A 325 17.37 -0.53 -27.42
C GLY A 325 16.20 -0.43 -26.44
N LEU A 326 14.97 -0.74 -26.88
CA LEU A 326 13.79 -0.71 -26.01
C LEU A 326 13.81 -1.87 -25.02
N GLY A 327 13.64 -1.57 -23.73
CA GLY A 327 13.60 -2.59 -22.70
C GLY A 327 12.54 -2.39 -21.63
N LEU A 328 12.31 -3.46 -20.86
CA LEU A 328 11.39 -3.50 -19.73
C LEU A 328 12.03 -4.30 -18.58
N ALA A 329 11.83 -3.83 -17.35
CA ALA A 329 12.17 -4.60 -16.16
C ALA A 329 11.09 -5.64 -15.81
N VAL A 330 11.50 -6.83 -15.37
CA VAL A 330 10.62 -7.92 -14.91
C VAL A 330 10.99 -8.30 -13.48
N GLN A 331 10.02 -8.32 -12.58
CA GLN A 331 10.24 -8.52 -11.15
C GLN A 331 9.97 -9.98 -10.74
N ALA A 332 11.02 -10.74 -10.46
CA ALA A 332 10.96 -12.16 -10.10
C ALA A 332 10.26 -12.46 -8.76
N TYR A 333 10.05 -11.47 -7.90
CA TYR A 333 9.27 -11.64 -6.67
C TYR A 333 7.76 -11.78 -6.92
N GLN A 334 7.26 -11.43 -8.12
CA GLN A 334 5.84 -11.59 -8.47
C GLN A 334 5.56 -12.99 -8.98
N LYS A 335 4.38 -13.50 -8.62
CA LYS A 335 3.88 -14.81 -9.09
C LYS A 335 3.70 -14.88 -10.62
N ARG A 336 3.54 -13.72 -11.26
CA ARG A 336 3.35 -13.57 -12.72
C ARG A 336 4.64 -13.53 -13.54
N ALA A 337 5.82 -13.45 -12.92
CA ALA A 337 7.07 -13.11 -13.62
C ALA A 337 7.38 -14.01 -14.84
N LEU A 338 7.21 -15.34 -14.72
CA LEU A 338 7.41 -16.27 -15.83
C LEU A 338 6.44 -16.04 -16.98
N ALA A 339 5.17 -15.75 -16.68
CA ALA A 339 4.16 -15.44 -17.69
C ALA A 339 4.37 -14.06 -18.33
N VAL A 340 4.98 -13.11 -17.60
CA VAL A 340 5.40 -11.83 -18.20
C VAL A 340 6.48 -12.08 -19.24
N ILE A 341 7.47 -12.94 -18.96
CA ILE A 341 8.51 -13.29 -19.95
C ILE A 341 7.90 -13.95 -21.20
N ASP A 342 6.94 -14.86 -21.03
CA ASP A 342 6.19 -15.45 -22.15
C ASP A 342 5.45 -14.40 -22.97
N HIS A 343 4.82 -13.44 -22.29
CA HIS A 343 4.09 -12.36 -22.95
C HIS A 343 5.03 -11.43 -23.71
N LEU A 344 6.19 -11.08 -23.15
CA LEU A 344 7.21 -10.30 -23.85
C LEU A 344 7.76 -11.04 -25.07
N LYS A 345 7.89 -12.37 -24.99
CA LYS A 345 8.34 -13.19 -26.12
C LYS A 345 7.31 -13.15 -27.24
N PHE A 346 6.03 -13.35 -26.88
CA PHE A 346 4.92 -13.21 -27.81
C PHE A 346 4.89 -11.83 -28.49
N LEU A 347 5.07 -10.74 -27.73
CA LEU A 347 5.13 -9.38 -28.30
C LEU A 347 6.35 -9.19 -29.21
N SER A 348 7.52 -9.69 -28.80
CA SER A 348 8.75 -9.64 -29.60
C SER A 348 8.56 -10.33 -30.96
N ASP A 349 7.99 -11.54 -30.97
CA ASP A 349 7.74 -12.30 -32.20
C ASP A 349 6.67 -11.65 -33.07
N LYS A 350 5.55 -11.23 -32.45
CA LYS A 350 4.41 -10.63 -33.16
C LYS A 350 4.79 -9.38 -33.92
N TYR A 351 5.71 -8.57 -33.38
CA TYR A 351 6.11 -7.30 -33.96
C TYR A 351 7.52 -7.30 -34.58
N ASP A 352 8.19 -8.46 -34.61
CA ASP A 352 9.56 -8.63 -35.09
C ASP A 352 10.52 -7.59 -34.49
N GLN A 353 10.51 -7.50 -33.16
CA GLN A 353 11.26 -6.51 -32.40
C GLN A 353 12.00 -7.18 -31.24
N LYS A 354 13.34 -7.09 -31.25
CA LYS A 354 14.16 -7.55 -30.12
C LYS A 354 13.99 -6.59 -28.94
N LEU A 355 13.87 -7.13 -27.72
CA LEU A 355 13.68 -6.36 -26.49
C LEU A 355 14.84 -6.55 -25.51
N CYS A 356 15.25 -5.49 -24.82
CA CYS A 356 16.09 -5.60 -23.64
C CYS A 356 15.24 -6.03 -22.42
N VAL A 357 15.57 -7.15 -21.76
CA VAL A 357 14.82 -7.61 -20.59
C VAL A 357 15.71 -7.57 -19.34
N ARG A 358 15.38 -6.64 -18.43
CA ARG A 358 16.03 -6.51 -17.13
C ARG A 358 15.32 -7.36 -16.08
N LEU A 359 15.90 -8.50 -15.75
CA LEU A 359 15.41 -9.32 -14.65
C LEU A 359 15.90 -8.74 -13.32
N VAL A 360 14.96 -8.38 -12.44
CA VAL A 360 15.21 -7.92 -11.06
C VAL A 360 14.48 -8.83 -10.09
N LYS A 361 14.78 -8.75 -8.78
CA LYS A 361 13.93 -9.39 -7.76
C LYS A 361 12.63 -8.61 -7.57
N GLY A 362 12.71 -7.38 -7.09
CA GLY A 362 11.57 -6.48 -6.87
C GLY A 362 11.84 -5.51 -5.72
N ALA A 363 11.23 -4.33 -5.76
CA ALA A 363 11.54 -3.22 -4.83
C ALA A 363 10.34 -2.74 -3.97
N TYR A 364 9.16 -3.37 -4.11
CA TYR A 364 7.92 -2.91 -3.48
C TYR A 364 7.30 -3.95 -2.53
N TRP A 365 8.08 -4.93 -2.05
CA TRP A 365 7.54 -6.13 -1.40
C TRP A 365 6.65 -5.81 -0.18
N ASP A 366 7.12 -4.97 0.75
CA ASP A 366 6.35 -4.60 1.94
C ASP A 366 5.05 -3.86 1.58
N THR A 367 5.10 -2.98 0.56
CA THR A 367 3.93 -2.28 0.03
C THR A 367 2.90 -3.27 -0.50
N GLU A 368 3.33 -4.28 -1.28
CA GLU A 368 2.40 -5.28 -1.83
C GLU A 368 1.75 -6.14 -0.73
N ILE A 369 2.50 -6.50 0.32
CA ILE A 369 1.95 -7.18 1.49
C ILE A 369 0.91 -6.31 2.18
N LYS A 370 1.27 -5.05 2.51
CA LYS A 370 0.39 -4.10 3.21
C LYS A 370 -0.88 -3.82 2.42
N LEU A 371 -0.78 -3.45 1.15
CA LEU A 371 -1.94 -3.11 0.32
C LEU A 371 -2.90 -4.29 0.21
N THR A 372 -2.38 -5.50 -0.01
CA THR A 372 -3.17 -6.73 -0.08
C THR A 372 -3.93 -7.02 1.22
N GLN A 373 -3.30 -6.82 2.38
CA GLN A 373 -3.94 -6.97 3.69
C GLN A 373 -5.00 -5.90 3.95
N VAL A 374 -4.67 -4.63 3.72
CA VAL A 374 -5.60 -3.50 3.91
C VAL A 374 -6.84 -3.66 3.03
N GLN A 375 -6.66 -4.09 1.78
CA GLN A 375 -7.74 -4.30 0.83
C GLN A 375 -8.54 -5.59 1.05
N GLY A 376 -8.12 -6.49 1.96
CA GLY A 376 -8.84 -7.73 2.25
C GLY A 376 -8.91 -8.69 1.06
N LEU A 377 -7.85 -8.74 0.24
CA LEU A 377 -7.83 -9.54 -0.98
C LEU A 377 -7.49 -11.01 -0.71
N GLU A 378 -7.68 -11.88 -1.71
CA GLU A 378 -7.56 -13.33 -1.50
C GLU A 378 -6.12 -13.77 -1.19
N ASP A 379 -5.14 -13.21 -1.92
CA ASP A 379 -3.73 -13.57 -1.79
C ASP A 379 -2.79 -12.44 -2.21
N TYR A 380 -1.50 -12.63 -1.92
CA TYR A 380 -0.43 -11.72 -2.28
C TYR A 380 -0.05 -11.83 -3.75
N PRO A 381 0.29 -10.72 -4.43
CA PRO A 381 0.79 -10.75 -5.79
C PRO A 381 2.27 -11.13 -5.90
N VAL A 382 2.93 -11.17 -4.76
CA VAL A 382 4.34 -11.50 -4.56
C VAL A 382 4.47 -12.75 -3.70
N PHE A 383 5.62 -13.41 -3.78
CA PHE A 383 5.96 -14.50 -2.87
C PHE A 383 6.23 -13.97 -1.47
N THR A 384 5.77 -14.68 -0.44
CA THR A 384 5.92 -14.25 0.96
C THR A 384 7.26 -14.63 1.58
N ARG A 385 8.01 -15.54 0.95
CA ARG A 385 9.38 -15.88 1.35
C ARG A 385 10.41 -15.35 0.35
N LYS A 386 11.49 -14.77 0.89
CA LYS A 386 12.67 -14.35 0.10
C LYS A 386 13.25 -15.52 -0.71
N VAL A 387 13.38 -16.71 -0.12
CA VAL A 387 13.93 -17.87 -0.83
C VAL A 387 13.09 -18.27 -2.04
N THR A 388 11.76 -18.11 -1.98
CA THR A 388 10.88 -18.40 -3.11
C THR A 388 11.12 -17.43 -4.26
N THR A 389 11.36 -16.15 -3.94
CA THR A 389 11.80 -15.16 -4.94
C THR A 389 13.13 -15.55 -5.58
N ASP A 390 14.10 -16.07 -4.80
CA ASP A 390 15.38 -16.55 -5.36
C ASP A 390 15.16 -17.72 -6.32
N VAL A 391 14.34 -18.70 -5.95
CA VAL A 391 13.99 -19.84 -6.82
C VAL A 391 13.26 -19.35 -8.08
N ASN A 392 12.34 -18.39 -7.96
CA ASN A 392 11.65 -17.83 -9.12
C ASN A 392 12.58 -17.04 -10.04
N TYR A 393 13.56 -16.34 -9.48
CA TYR A 393 14.60 -15.68 -10.26
C TYR A 393 15.37 -16.69 -11.11
N ILE A 394 15.75 -17.85 -10.55
CA ILE A 394 16.43 -18.93 -11.29
C ILE A 394 15.56 -19.46 -12.43
N ALA A 395 14.28 -19.73 -12.17
CA ALA A 395 13.35 -20.16 -13.23
C ALA A 395 13.22 -19.10 -14.34
N CYS A 396 13.17 -17.82 -13.98
CA CYS A 396 13.13 -16.72 -14.95
C CYS A 396 14.41 -16.63 -15.78
N VAL A 397 15.59 -16.85 -15.18
CA VAL A 397 16.87 -16.88 -15.90
C VAL A 397 16.86 -17.98 -16.97
N LYS A 398 16.44 -19.20 -16.62
CA LYS A 398 16.35 -20.31 -17.58
C LYS A 398 15.43 -19.99 -18.74
N LYS A 399 14.23 -19.49 -18.45
CA LYS A 399 13.26 -19.10 -19.48
C LYS A 399 13.78 -17.98 -20.38
N LEU A 400 14.48 -16.98 -19.81
CA LEU A 400 15.13 -15.94 -20.60
C LEU A 400 16.23 -16.49 -21.51
N CYS A 401 17.02 -17.46 -21.03
CA CYS A 401 18.03 -18.14 -21.85
C CYS A 401 17.42 -18.95 -23.00
N GLU A 402 16.24 -19.56 -22.81
CA GLU A 402 15.47 -20.23 -23.88
C GLU A 402 15.03 -19.24 -24.97
N TYR A 403 14.79 -17.97 -24.60
CA TYR A 403 14.35 -16.91 -25.51
C TYR A 403 15.47 -15.93 -25.90
N LYS A 404 16.74 -16.38 -25.85
CA LYS A 404 17.94 -15.56 -26.10
C LYS A 404 17.97 -14.84 -27.45
N ASP A 405 17.27 -15.36 -28.46
CA ASP A 405 17.25 -14.75 -29.79
C ASP A 405 16.32 -13.51 -29.83
N SER A 406 15.21 -13.56 -29.09
CA SER A 406 14.22 -12.47 -29.00
C SER A 406 14.63 -11.37 -28.03
N PHE A 407 15.62 -11.60 -27.16
CA PHE A 407 15.96 -10.68 -26.08
C PHE A 407 17.44 -10.35 -25.98
N PHE A 408 17.74 -9.16 -25.47
CA PHE A 408 19.02 -8.87 -24.84
C PHE A 408 18.87 -9.03 -23.32
N LEU A 409 19.63 -9.95 -22.73
CA LEU A 409 19.43 -10.39 -21.35
C LEU A 409 20.24 -9.53 -20.37
N GLN A 410 19.55 -8.97 -19.38
CA GLN A 410 20.14 -8.11 -18.35
C GLN A 410 19.78 -8.63 -16.96
N PHE A 411 20.76 -9.10 -16.19
CA PHE A 411 20.53 -9.73 -14.88
C PHE A 411 20.96 -8.83 -13.73
N ALA A 412 20.00 -8.18 -13.07
CA ALA A 412 20.26 -7.24 -11.99
C ALA A 412 20.23 -7.92 -10.61
N THR A 413 21.38 -7.98 -9.93
CA THR A 413 21.49 -8.61 -8.61
C THR A 413 22.77 -8.19 -7.90
N HIS A 414 22.77 -8.19 -6.56
CA HIS A 414 24.00 -8.05 -5.75
C HIS A 414 24.37 -9.34 -5.03
N ASN A 415 23.65 -10.42 -5.30
CA ASN A 415 23.84 -11.71 -4.65
C ASN A 415 24.82 -12.57 -5.44
N ALA A 416 26.00 -12.83 -4.86
CA ALA A 416 27.07 -13.60 -5.52
C ALA A 416 26.62 -15.00 -5.95
N LEU A 417 25.83 -15.70 -5.13
CA LEU A 417 25.27 -17.00 -5.52
C LEU A 417 24.37 -16.88 -6.76
N THR A 418 23.51 -15.87 -6.81
CA THR A 418 22.68 -15.59 -7.98
C THR A 418 23.54 -15.27 -9.21
N VAL A 419 24.64 -14.54 -9.05
CA VAL A 419 25.58 -14.24 -10.14
C VAL A 419 26.23 -15.51 -10.69
N SER A 420 26.73 -16.40 -9.83
CA SER A 420 27.31 -17.69 -10.23
C SER A 420 26.28 -18.60 -10.90
N ILE A 421 25.03 -18.63 -10.40
CA ILE A 421 23.93 -19.38 -11.03
C ILE A 421 23.65 -18.85 -12.44
N VAL A 422 23.54 -17.53 -12.61
CA VAL A 422 23.33 -16.92 -13.94
C VAL A 422 24.46 -17.27 -14.88
N LYS A 423 25.72 -17.18 -14.43
CA LYS A 423 26.90 -17.52 -15.24
C LYS A 423 26.82 -18.96 -15.75
N HIS A 424 26.51 -19.88 -14.84
CA HIS A 424 26.37 -21.30 -15.17
C HIS A 424 25.23 -21.55 -16.17
N LEU A 425 24.03 -21.02 -15.91
CA LEU A 425 22.87 -21.23 -16.77
C LEU A 425 23.05 -20.61 -18.16
N CYS A 426 23.62 -19.40 -18.26
CA CYS A 426 23.93 -18.80 -19.55
C CYS A 426 24.96 -19.63 -20.33
N LYS A 427 25.98 -20.20 -19.66
CA LYS A 427 26.94 -21.11 -20.29
C LYS A 427 26.27 -22.38 -20.81
N GLN A 428 25.41 -22.99 -19.98
CA GLN A 428 24.66 -24.20 -20.30
C GLN A 428 23.75 -24.02 -21.53
N HIS A 429 23.10 -22.86 -21.65
CA HIS A 429 22.21 -22.54 -22.77
C HIS A 429 22.91 -21.84 -23.95
N HIS A 430 24.24 -21.77 -23.94
CA HIS A 430 25.06 -21.12 -24.98
C HIS A 430 24.61 -19.68 -25.26
N VAL A 431 24.44 -18.90 -24.18
CA VAL A 431 24.15 -17.47 -24.22
C VAL A 431 25.46 -16.71 -24.09
N GLU A 432 25.97 -16.19 -25.20
CA GLU A 432 27.24 -15.45 -25.22
C GLU A 432 27.05 -13.99 -24.81
N HIS A 433 25.99 -13.36 -25.32
CA HIS A 433 25.70 -11.94 -25.16
C HIS A 433 24.62 -11.69 -24.10
N TYR A 434 25.07 -11.42 -22.89
CA TYR A 434 24.25 -10.93 -21.78
C TYR A 434 25.09 -9.97 -20.92
N GLU A 435 24.45 -9.21 -20.05
CA GLU A 435 25.13 -8.38 -19.05
C GLU A 435 24.55 -8.60 -17.66
N TYR A 436 25.40 -8.37 -16.66
CA TYR A 436 24.94 -8.16 -15.31
C TYR A 436 24.53 -6.71 -15.11
N GLN A 437 23.74 -6.43 -14.08
CA GLN A 437 23.47 -5.08 -13.64
C GLN A 437 23.55 -4.97 -12.13
N CYS A 438 23.97 -3.79 -11.66
CA CYS A 438 24.06 -3.49 -10.24
C CYS A 438 23.67 -2.04 -9.97
N LEU A 439 23.51 -1.71 -8.70
CA LEU A 439 23.27 -0.33 -8.27
C LEU A 439 24.59 0.36 -7.97
N HIS A 440 24.66 1.64 -8.35
CA HIS A 440 25.75 2.52 -7.96
C HIS A 440 25.94 2.52 -6.43
N GLY A 441 27.21 2.47 -6.00
CA GLY A 441 27.59 2.51 -4.58
C GLY A 441 27.29 1.23 -3.79
N MET A 442 26.79 0.16 -4.43
CA MET A 442 26.43 -1.09 -3.74
C MET A 442 27.03 -2.34 -4.38
N GLY A 443 27.09 -2.40 -5.72
CA GLY A 443 27.57 -3.58 -6.44
C GLY A 443 29.06 -3.62 -6.71
N ASP A 444 29.77 -2.51 -6.52
CA ASP A 444 31.15 -2.35 -6.98
C ASP A 444 32.09 -3.46 -6.48
N PRO A 445 32.14 -3.79 -5.18
CA PRO A 445 33.09 -4.79 -4.69
C PRO A 445 32.88 -6.20 -5.26
N LEU A 446 31.64 -6.54 -5.66
CA LEU A 446 31.32 -7.82 -6.27
C LEU A 446 31.70 -7.81 -7.75
N TYR A 447 31.33 -6.75 -8.45
CA TYR A 447 31.47 -6.70 -9.90
C TYR A 447 32.86 -6.28 -10.37
N ASP A 448 33.68 -5.65 -9.53
CA ASP A 448 35.09 -5.38 -9.82
C ASP A 448 35.85 -6.69 -10.15
N GLN A 449 35.40 -7.81 -9.58
CA GLN A 449 35.96 -9.15 -9.80
C GLN A 449 35.48 -9.81 -11.11
N ILE A 450 34.42 -9.27 -11.75
CA ILE A 450 33.68 -9.93 -12.84
C ILE A 450 33.72 -9.12 -14.13
N VAL A 451 33.75 -7.79 -14.03
CA VAL A 451 33.50 -6.86 -15.14
C VAL A 451 34.48 -7.04 -16.32
N SER A 452 35.70 -7.50 -16.04
CA SER A 452 36.71 -7.82 -17.05
C SER A 452 36.34 -9.03 -17.93
N GLN A 453 35.51 -9.95 -17.44
CA GLN A 453 35.07 -11.15 -18.15
C GLN A 453 33.66 -10.99 -18.74
N LYS A 454 32.78 -10.28 -18.04
CA LYS A 454 31.39 -10.07 -18.45
C LYS A 454 30.94 -8.67 -18.01
N PRO A 455 30.36 -7.86 -18.91
CA PRO A 455 30.02 -6.47 -18.60
C PRO A 455 28.99 -6.40 -17.48
N CYS A 456 29.13 -5.38 -16.64
CA CYS A 456 28.15 -5.01 -15.65
C CYS A 456 27.67 -3.59 -15.91
N ARG A 457 26.36 -3.39 -16.06
CA ARG A 457 25.75 -2.07 -16.18
C ARG A 457 25.34 -1.55 -14.81
N VAL A 458 25.91 -0.43 -14.41
CA VAL A 458 25.57 0.30 -13.18
C VAL A 458 24.31 1.11 -13.43
N TYR A 459 23.27 0.84 -12.66
CA TYR A 459 22.08 1.68 -12.54
C TYR A 459 22.43 2.86 -11.63
N ALA A 460 22.55 4.04 -12.24
CA ALA A 460 23.18 5.22 -11.69
C ALA A 460 22.14 6.32 -11.42
N PRO A 461 21.85 6.63 -10.15
CA PRO A 461 20.85 7.65 -9.80
C PRO A 461 21.39 9.04 -10.07
N VAL A 462 20.59 9.89 -10.68
CA VAL A 462 20.94 11.26 -11.07
C VAL A 462 19.81 12.20 -10.69
N GLY A 463 20.10 13.19 -9.87
CA GLY A 463 19.11 14.18 -9.46
C GLY A 463 19.59 15.04 -8.30
N SER A 464 18.75 15.99 -7.90
CA SER A 464 19.07 16.89 -6.79
C SER A 464 19.06 16.16 -5.43
N HIS A 465 19.56 16.80 -4.38
CA HIS A 465 19.49 16.22 -3.04
C HIS A 465 18.04 16.16 -2.51
N GLU A 466 17.13 17.01 -3.02
CA GLU A 466 15.70 16.96 -2.66
C GLU A 466 15.04 15.70 -3.23
N ASP A 467 15.32 15.37 -4.50
CA ASP A 467 14.77 14.18 -5.17
C ASP A 467 15.33 12.86 -4.60
N LEU A 468 16.46 12.92 -3.88
CA LEU A 468 17.14 11.76 -3.31
C LEU A 468 16.38 11.13 -2.14
N LEU A 469 15.64 11.90 -1.34
CA LEU A 469 15.15 11.44 -0.04
C LEU A 469 14.07 10.36 -0.14
N ALA A 470 13.07 10.58 -1.00
CA ALA A 470 12.00 9.60 -1.26
C ALA A 470 12.58 8.28 -1.81
N TYR A 471 13.62 8.39 -2.64
CA TYR A 471 14.35 7.26 -3.19
C TYR A 471 15.22 6.55 -2.15
N LEU A 472 15.90 7.30 -1.28
CA LEU A 472 16.88 6.79 -0.33
C LEU A 472 16.23 5.84 0.67
N VAL A 473 15.05 6.16 1.22
CA VAL A 473 14.35 5.29 2.17
C VAL A 473 14.11 3.89 1.59
N ARG A 474 13.60 3.81 0.35
CA ARG A 474 13.36 2.52 -0.33
C ARG A 474 14.68 1.81 -0.65
N ARG A 475 15.71 2.55 -1.06
CA ARG A 475 17.04 2.01 -1.35
C ARG A 475 17.70 1.40 -0.10
N LEU A 476 17.52 2.05 1.06
CA LEU A 476 17.99 1.57 2.35
C LEU A 476 17.22 0.33 2.80
N LEU A 477 15.89 0.26 2.61
CA LEU A 477 15.09 -0.92 2.96
C LEU A 477 15.47 -2.15 2.12
N GLU A 478 15.67 -1.99 0.81
CA GLU A 478 16.03 -3.08 -0.12
C GLU A 478 17.31 -3.81 0.29
N ASN A 479 18.31 -3.06 0.78
CA ASN A 479 19.63 -3.60 1.07
C ASN A 479 19.95 -3.73 2.56
N GLY A 480 19.21 -3.01 3.41
CA GLY A 480 19.32 -3.07 4.86
C GLY A 480 18.59 -4.27 5.47
N ALA A 481 17.52 -4.79 4.86
CA ALA A 481 16.74 -5.90 5.45
C ALA A 481 17.62 -7.09 5.90
N ASN A 482 17.29 -7.72 7.04
CA ASN A 482 18.01 -8.88 7.60
C ASN A 482 18.18 -10.04 6.60
N SER A 483 17.25 -10.16 5.65
CA SER A 483 17.25 -11.18 4.61
C SER A 483 18.08 -10.80 3.37
N SER A 484 18.54 -9.55 3.27
CA SER A 484 19.35 -9.04 2.17
C SER A 484 20.76 -9.63 2.21
N PHE A 485 21.29 -9.94 1.02
CA PHE A 485 22.62 -10.50 0.88
C PHE A 485 23.71 -9.50 1.28
N VAL A 486 23.53 -8.22 0.93
CA VAL A 486 24.49 -7.15 1.25
C VAL A 486 24.65 -7.00 2.77
N ASN A 487 23.53 -7.06 3.51
CA ASN A 487 23.55 -7.06 4.97
C ASN A 487 24.20 -8.33 5.53
N ARG A 488 23.81 -9.52 5.05
CA ARG A 488 24.39 -10.79 5.54
C ARG A 488 25.90 -10.92 5.30
N ILE A 489 26.43 -10.35 4.22
CA ILE A 489 27.88 -10.29 3.98
C ILE A 489 28.59 -9.36 4.96
N ALA A 490 27.93 -8.28 5.40
CA ALA A 490 28.49 -7.33 6.36
C ALA A 490 28.73 -7.95 7.74
N ASN A 491 28.06 -9.06 8.05
CA ASN A 491 28.24 -9.76 9.30
C ASN A 491 29.35 -10.82 9.16
N ASP A 492 30.52 -10.52 9.71
CA ASP A 492 31.69 -11.41 9.70
C ASP A 492 31.50 -12.67 10.56
N GLU A 493 30.55 -12.67 11.50
CA GLU A 493 30.22 -13.83 12.34
C GLU A 493 29.42 -14.91 11.58
N LEU A 494 28.81 -14.57 10.44
CA LEU A 494 28.04 -15.53 9.65
C LEU A 494 28.95 -16.47 8.84
N PRO A 495 28.79 -17.81 8.96
CA PRO A 495 29.50 -18.76 8.12
C PRO A 495 29.18 -18.57 6.64
N LEU A 496 30.20 -18.69 5.77
CA LEU A 496 30.06 -18.50 4.32
C LEU A 496 29.05 -19.48 3.72
N GLU A 497 29.04 -20.71 4.20
CA GLU A 497 28.15 -21.80 3.79
C GLU A 497 26.67 -21.43 4.00
N SER A 498 26.39 -20.65 5.06
CA SER A 498 25.04 -20.17 5.32
C SER A 498 24.59 -19.12 4.30
N ILE A 499 25.53 -18.32 3.77
CA ILE A 499 25.27 -17.23 2.81
C ILE A 499 25.00 -17.79 1.41
N ILE A 500 25.73 -18.83 1.03
CA ILE A 500 25.69 -19.51 -0.28
C ILE A 500 24.83 -20.79 -0.30
N GLN A 501 24.00 -21.00 0.72
CA GLN A 501 23.06 -22.13 0.78
C GLN A 501 22.16 -22.18 -0.47
N SER A 502 21.98 -23.37 -1.05
CA SER A 502 21.09 -23.59 -2.19
C SER A 502 19.66 -23.13 -1.87
N PRO A 503 19.09 -22.20 -2.66
CA PRO A 503 17.73 -21.72 -2.42
C PRO A 503 16.71 -22.83 -2.66
N MET A 504 16.98 -23.77 -3.57
CA MET A 504 16.09 -24.91 -3.84
C MET A 504 16.02 -25.87 -2.65
N GLU A 505 17.17 -26.25 -2.08
CA GLU A 505 17.20 -27.13 -0.90
C GLU A 505 16.54 -26.47 0.31
N LYS A 506 16.81 -25.17 0.50
CA LYS A 506 16.20 -24.38 1.57
C LYS A 506 14.68 -24.24 1.40
N LEU A 507 14.19 -24.04 0.18
CA LEU A 507 12.75 -23.98 -0.06
C LEU A 507 12.08 -25.35 0.11
N LYS A 508 12.76 -26.43 -0.29
CA LYS A 508 12.29 -27.81 -0.09
C LYS A 508 12.20 -28.17 1.40
N SER A 509 13.12 -27.71 2.24
CA SER A 509 13.13 -28.03 3.68
C SER A 509 12.02 -27.37 4.48
N TYR A 510 11.38 -26.31 3.97
CA TYR A 510 10.23 -25.70 4.64
C TYR A 510 8.98 -26.58 4.50
N SER A 511 8.32 -26.84 5.63
CA SER A 511 7.03 -27.53 5.70
C SER A 511 5.91 -26.75 5.03
N SER A 512 5.82 -25.44 5.26
CA SER A 512 4.93 -24.53 4.53
C SER A 512 5.71 -23.61 3.61
N LYS A 513 5.25 -23.47 2.36
CA LYS A 513 5.90 -22.63 1.36
C LYS A 513 5.61 -21.15 1.58
N ARG A 514 4.49 -20.82 2.21
CA ARG A 514 4.19 -19.48 2.69
C ARG A 514 5.00 -19.12 3.93
N HIS A 515 5.18 -17.83 4.16
CA HIS A 515 5.79 -17.36 5.40
C HIS A 515 4.78 -17.46 6.57
N PRO A 516 5.10 -18.18 7.66
CA PRO A 516 4.14 -18.47 8.73
C PRO A 516 3.69 -17.22 9.49
N ASN A 517 4.55 -16.21 9.57
CA ASN A 517 4.26 -14.95 10.27
C ASN A 517 3.63 -13.87 9.37
N ILE A 518 3.23 -14.22 8.14
CA ILE A 518 2.52 -13.31 7.24
C ILE A 518 1.14 -13.93 6.99
N PRO A 519 0.14 -13.62 7.81
CA PRO A 519 -1.19 -14.20 7.66
C PRO A 519 -1.80 -13.75 6.33
N LEU A 520 -2.62 -14.59 5.69
CA LEU A 520 -3.45 -14.13 4.57
C LEU A 520 -4.42 -13.02 5.03
N PRO A 521 -4.86 -12.11 4.15
CA PRO A 521 -5.74 -11.00 4.54
C PRO A 521 -7.00 -11.44 5.27
N LYS A 522 -7.61 -12.57 4.86
CA LYS A 522 -8.77 -13.17 5.55
C LYS A 522 -8.51 -13.56 7.02
N ASN A 523 -7.26 -13.85 7.37
CA ASN A 523 -6.81 -14.34 8.67
C ASN A 523 -6.05 -13.27 9.47
N LEU A 524 -6.14 -12.00 9.07
CA LEU A 524 -5.35 -10.90 9.67
C LEU A 524 -5.56 -10.77 11.19
N PHE A 525 -6.75 -11.13 11.69
CA PHE A 525 -7.11 -11.06 13.10
C PHE A 525 -7.00 -12.41 13.84
N GLY A 526 -6.35 -13.40 13.21
CA GLY A 526 -6.12 -14.73 13.80
C GLY A 526 -7.42 -15.46 14.14
N GLU A 527 -7.45 -16.09 15.31
CA GLU A 527 -8.61 -16.85 15.81
C GLU A 527 -9.75 -15.95 16.32
N GLN A 528 -9.52 -14.64 16.50
CA GLN A 528 -10.51 -13.74 17.07
C GLN A 528 -11.72 -13.56 16.14
N ARG A 529 -11.47 -13.39 14.83
CA ARG A 529 -12.48 -13.26 13.79
C ARG A 529 -11.86 -13.35 12.40
N LEU A 530 -12.69 -13.67 11.41
CA LEU A 530 -12.34 -13.50 10.00
C LEU A 530 -12.39 -12.01 9.61
N ASN A 531 -11.47 -11.61 8.72
CA ASN A 531 -11.51 -10.29 8.08
C ASN A 531 -12.52 -10.29 6.92
N SER A 532 -13.12 -9.13 6.66
CA SER A 532 -14.00 -8.92 5.51
C SER A 532 -13.27 -9.03 4.16
N LYS A 533 -13.96 -9.57 3.14
CA LYS A 533 -13.41 -9.71 1.78
C LYS A 533 -13.55 -8.43 0.95
N GLY A 534 -12.47 -8.02 0.28
CA GLY A 534 -12.49 -6.95 -0.71
C GLY A 534 -12.82 -7.38 -2.13
N LEU A 535 -12.57 -6.45 -3.06
CA LEU A 535 -12.68 -6.61 -4.50
C LEU A 535 -11.42 -6.03 -5.13
N ASP A 536 -10.67 -6.83 -5.89
CA ASP A 536 -9.44 -6.34 -6.51
C ASP A 536 -9.75 -5.51 -7.77
N LEU A 537 -9.72 -4.18 -7.62
CA LEU A 537 -9.95 -3.25 -8.72
C LEU A 537 -8.76 -3.13 -9.69
N ALA A 538 -7.63 -3.80 -9.40
CA ALA A 538 -6.50 -3.94 -10.30
C ALA A 538 -6.55 -5.22 -11.15
N GLN A 539 -7.52 -6.12 -10.88
CA GLN A 539 -7.71 -7.38 -11.59
C GLN A 539 -9.04 -7.36 -12.39
N PRO A 540 -9.01 -7.07 -13.70
CA PRO A 540 -10.23 -7.00 -14.52
C PRO A 540 -11.18 -8.17 -14.37
N LYS A 541 -10.68 -9.41 -14.29
CA LYS A 541 -11.52 -10.60 -14.11
C LYS A 541 -12.30 -10.60 -12.78
N ALA A 542 -11.76 -9.95 -11.73
CA ALA A 542 -12.39 -9.88 -10.42
C ALA A 542 -13.52 -8.85 -10.39
N PHE A 543 -13.27 -7.62 -10.85
CA PHE A 543 -14.23 -6.51 -10.69
C PHE A 543 -15.17 -6.30 -11.89
N TYR A 544 -14.78 -6.69 -13.10
CA TYR A 544 -15.60 -6.40 -14.29
C TYR A 544 -16.94 -7.15 -14.33
N PRO A 545 -17.03 -8.44 -13.98
CA PRO A 545 -18.32 -9.13 -13.88
C PRO A 545 -19.25 -8.47 -12.85
N VAL A 546 -18.69 -8.06 -11.71
CA VAL A 546 -19.42 -7.34 -10.65
C VAL A 546 -19.94 -6.00 -11.17
N LEU A 547 -19.12 -5.25 -11.91
CA LEU A 547 -19.53 -3.97 -12.49
C LEU A 547 -20.69 -4.13 -13.49
N LYS A 548 -20.64 -5.13 -14.38
CA LYS A 548 -21.75 -5.44 -15.30
C LYS A 548 -23.03 -5.78 -14.54
N GLU A 549 -22.93 -6.57 -13.49
CA GLU A 549 -24.08 -6.94 -12.67
C GLU A 549 -24.64 -5.72 -11.90
N ILE A 550 -23.79 -4.83 -11.39
CA ILE A 550 -24.20 -3.55 -10.80
C ILE A 550 -24.97 -2.68 -11.81
N GLU A 551 -24.52 -2.61 -13.07
CA GLU A 551 -25.22 -1.87 -14.13
C GLU A 551 -26.62 -2.45 -14.42
N LEU A 552 -26.78 -3.77 -14.38
CA LEU A 552 -28.08 -4.42 -14.53
C LEU A 552 -28.99 -4.14 -13.33
N LEU A 553 -28.43 -4.20 -12.12
CA LEU A 553 -29.15 -3.95 -10.86
C LEU A 553 -29.51 -2.47 -10.67
N ALA A 554 -28.84 -1.56 -11.36
CA ALA A 554 -29.10 -0.12 -11.29
C ALA A 554 -30.59 0.21 -11.52
N ASN A 555 -31.24 -0.48 -12.46
CA ASN A 555 -32.64 -0.25 -12.83
C ASN A 555 -33.64 -1.10 -12.03
N LYS A 556 -33.18 -1.88 -11.06
CA LYS A 556 -34.07 -2.68 -10.20
C LYS A 556 -34.84 -1.73 -9.29
N MET A 557 -36.17 -1.82 -9.33
CA MET A 557 -37.02 -1.05 -8.40
C MET A 557 -36.97 -1.69 -7.02
N HIS A 558 -36.60 -0.90 -6.02
CA HIS A 558 -36.56 -1.28 -4.61
C HIS A 558 -37.77 -0.73 -3.85
N PHE A 559 -38.07 -1.33 -2.71
CA PHE A 559 -39.15 -0.91 -1.84
C PHE A 559 -38.71 -0.98 -0.38
N ALA A 560 -39.05 0.02 0.42
CA ALA A 560 -38.80 0.03 1.86
C ALA A 560 -40.04 0.44 2.63
N GLN A 561 -40.25 -0.17 3.80
CA GLN A 561 -41.40 0.11 4.65
C GLN A 561 -41.10 -0.17 6.13
N PRO A 562 -41.91 0.36 7.07
CA PRO A 562 -41.83 -0.04 8.46
C PRO A 562 -42.00 -1.55 8.62
N THR A 563 -41.23 -2.19 9.51
CA THR A 563 -41.33 -3.64 9.75
C THR A 563 -42.72 -4.05 10.23
N PHE A 564 -43.36 -3.19 11.04
CA PHE A 564 -44.77 -3.27 11.37
C PHE A 564 -45.44 -1.98 10.90
N LEU A 565 -46.47 -2.12 10.08
CA LEU A 565 -47.17 -1.00 9.45
C LEU A 565 -48.66 -1.10 9.80
N GLU A 566 -49.19 -0.06 10.42
CA GLU A 566 -50.60 0.05 10.76
C GLU A 566 -51.25 1.09 9.84
N SER A 567 -51.40 0.73 8.56
CA SER A 567 -52.11 1.54 7.57
C SER A 567 -52.75 0.68 6.50
N LYS A 568 -54.02 0.95 6.18
CA LYS A 568 -54.75 0.24 5.11
C LYS A 568 -54.37 0.73 3.71
N ASN A 569 -53.85 1.95 3.58
CA ASN A 569 -53.41 2.57 2.33
C ASN A 569 -52.21 3.49 2.60
N PRO A 570 -51.00 2.94 2.79
CA PRO A 570 -49.81 3.73 3.07
C PRO A 570 -49.43 4.59 1.85
N SER A 571 -49.12 5.87 2.09
CA SER A 571 -48.49 6.71 1.07
C SER A 571 -47.01 6.37 0.96
N ALA A 572 -46.54 6.15 -0.27
CA ALA A 572 -45.14 5.90 -0.57
C ALA A 572 -44.52 7.12 -1.28
N VAL A 573 -43.27 7.41 -0.94
CA VAL A 573 -42.47 8.49 -1.55
C VAL A 573 -41.40 7.86 -2.45
N LYS A 574 -41.20 8.43 -3.64
CA LYS A 574 -40.16 7.97 -4.56
C LYS A 574 -38.76 8.34 -4.06
N CYS A 575 -37.82 7.40 -4.21
CA CYS A 575 -36.40 7.60 -3.94
C CYS A 575 -35.65 7.72 -5.28
N TYR A 576 -34.80 8.73 -5.40
CA TYR A 576 -34.05 9.04 -6.61
C TYR A 576 -32.55 9.00 -6.36
N SER A 577 -31.78 8.61 -7.37
CA SER A 577 -30.32 8.59 -7.29
C SER A 577 -29.72 10.00 -7.20
N PRO A 578 -28.75 10.26 -6.30
CA PRO A 578 -27.98 11.50 -6.32
C PRO A 578 -27.03 11.61 -7.53
N ILE A 579 -26.78 10.51 -8.27
CA ILE A 579 -25.96 10.52 -9.49
C ILE A 579 -26.74 11.09 -10.68
N ASP A 580 -28.02 10.71 -10.80
CA ASP A 580 -28.96 11.23 -11.80
C ASP A 580 -30.34 11.36 -11.16
N ALA A 581 -30.80 12.61 -10.93
CA ALA A 581 -32.06 12.91 -10.28
C ALA A 581 -33.31 12.42 -11.04
N ARG A 582 -33.16 11.95 -12.29
CA ARG A 582 -34.25 11.34 -13.08
C ARG A 582 -34.36 9.84 -12.84
N HIS A 583 -33.31 9.23 -12.28
CA HIS A 583 -33.24 7.80 -12.04
C HIS A 583 -33.95 7.46 -10.73
N CYS A 584 -35.18 6.95 -10.84
CA CYS A 584 -35.97 6.46 -9.71
C CYS A 584 -35.48 5.08 -9.30
N LEU A 585 -35.06 4.93 -8.04
CA LEU A 585 -34.52 3.68 -7.50
C LEU A 585 -35.59 2.84 -6.80
N GLY A 586 -36.68 3.45 -6.37
CA GLY A 586 -37.67 2.76 -5.57
C GLY A 586 -38.67 3.66 -4.88
N GLU A 587 -39.45 3.05 -3.99
CA GLU A 587 -40.47 3.72 -3.19
C GLU A 587 -40.30 3.40 -1.70
N ILE A 588 -40.59 4.39 -0.85
CA ILE A 588 -40.44 4.31 0.60
C ILE A 588 -41.77 4.65 1.25
N VAL A 589 -42.35 3.70 1.98
CA VAL A 589 -43.47 3.96 2.89
C VAL A 589 -42.94 4.51 4.20
N GLN A 590 -43.53 5.61 4.68
CA GLN A 590 -43.17 6.21 5.96
C GLN A 590 -44.06 5.69 7.09
N ALA A 591 -43.47 5.51 8.28
CA ALA A 591 -44.19 5.12 9.48
C ALA A 591 -45.11 6.24 9.98
N THR A 592 -46.33 5.87 10.34
CA THR A 592 -47.29 6.72 11.06
C THR A 592 -47.05 6.66 12.57
N PRO A 593 -47.59 7.59 13.38
CA PRO A 593 -47.54 7.50 14.83
C PRO A 593 -48.00 6.15 15.40
N GLU A 594 -49.05 5.56 14.85
CA GLU A 594 -49.59 4.26 15.24
C GLU A 594 -48.60 3.14 14.93
N SER A 595 -47.98 3.18 13.74
CA SER A 595 -46.95 2.22 13.35
C SER A 595 -45.70 2.31 14.26
N ILE A 596 -45.37 3.51 14.76
CA ILE A 596 -44.30 3.70 15.76
C ILE A 596 -44.69 3.06 17.10
N GLY A 597 -45.92 3.28 17.57
CA GLY A 597 -46.44 2.65 18.79
C GLY A 597 -46.39 1.11 18.71
N LEU A 598 -46.89 0.56 17.60
CA LEU A 598 -46.88 -0.88 17.33
C LEU A 598 -45.45 -1.44 17.31
N ALA A 599 -44.49 -0.71 16.74
CA ALA A 599 -43.09 -1.12 16.73
C ALA A 599 -42.51 -1.24 18.15
N VAL A 600 -42.82 -0.27 19.02
CA VAL A 600 -42.40 -0.29 20.44
C VAL A 600 -43.06 -1.44 21.18
N ASP A 601 -44.37 -1.65 21.00
CA ASP A 601 -45.10 -2.74 21.65
C ASP A 601 -44.51 -4.11 21.29
N LYS A 602 -44.24 -4.34 20.00
CA LYS A 602 -43.63 -5.60 19.54
C LYS A 602 -42.21 -5.80 20.09
N ALA A 603 -41.42 -4.73 20.17
CA ALA A 603 -40.07 -4.82 20.73
C ALA A 603 -40.10 -5.10 22.24
N ASP A 604 -41.02 -4.49 22.98
CA ASP A 604 -41.19 -4.70 24.42
C ASP A 604 -41.65 -6.14 24.73
N GLU A 605 -42.62 -6.65 23.96
CA GLU A 605 -43.07 -8.05 24.03
C GLU A 605 -41.92 -9.06 23.81
N ALA A 606 -41.02 -8.77 22.86
CA ALA A 606 -39.90 -9.66 22.52
C ALA A 606 -38.70 -9.52 23.47
N TYR A 607 -38.59 -8.41 24.19
CA TYR A 607 -37.37 -8.02 24.90
C TYR A 607 -36.92 -9.05 25.93
N GLN A 608 -37.82 -9.55 26.79
CA GLN A 608 -37.41 -10.51 27.83
C GLN A 608 -36.81 -11.78 27.23
N LYS A 609 -37.42 -12.32 26.16
CA LYS A 609 -36.90 -13.51 25.48
C LYS A 609 -35.54 -13.24 24.84
N TRP A 610 -35.36 -12.08 24.23
CA TRP A 610 -34.09 -11.73 23.58
C TRP A 610 -32.97 -11.44 24.59
N ARG A 611 -33.29 -10.71 25.67
CA ARG A 611 -32.36 -10.38 26.76
C ARG A 611 -31.69 -11.63 27.34
N PHE A 612 -32.47 -12.70 27.51
CA PHE A 612 -32.02 -13.98 28.08
C PHE A 612 -31.60 -15.01 27.03
N SER A 613 -31.49 -14.63 25.75
CA SER A 613 -30.83 -15.51 24.78
C SER A 613 -29.38 -15.75 25.21
N ASP A 614 -28.81 -16.90 24.87
CA ASP A 614 -27.39 -17.12 25.08
C ASP A 614 -26.55 -16.22 24.14
N ALA A 615 -25.31 -15.92 24.54
CA ALA A 615 -24.43 -15.10 23.70
C ALA A 615 -23.95 -15.84 22.45
N ALA A 616 -23.91 -17.18 22.48
CA ALA A 616 -23.53 -18.01 21.34
C ALA A 616 -24.51 -17.85 20.17
N THR A 617 -25.81 -17.83 20.45
CA THR A 617 -26.88 -17.58 19.49
C THR A 617 -26.75 -16.17 18.94
N ARG A 618 -26.57 -15.15 19.79
CA ARG A 618 -26.38 -13.77 19.31
C ARG A 618 -25.17 -13.65 18.39
N SER A 619 -24.04 -14.22 18.80
CA SER A 619 -22.81 -14.27 18.01
C SER A 619 -23.00 -14.99 16.68
N HIS A 620 -23.69 -16.13 16.69
CA HIS A 620 -24.00 -16.92 15.50
C HIS A 620 -24.84 -16.13 14.49
N LEU A 621 -25.94 -15.52 14.94
CA LEU A 621 -26.83 -14.72 14.08
C LEU A 621 -26.11 -13.51 13.48
N LEU A 622 -25.21 -12.87 14.23
CA LEU A 622 -24.38 -11.76 13.72
C LEU A 622 -23.37 -12.22 12.67
N ASN A 623 -22.71 -13.36 12.88
CA ASN A 623 -21.81 -13.95 11.88
C ASN A 623 -22.58 -14.37 10.62
N GLN A 624 -23.77 -14.96 10.74
CA GLN A 624 -24.64 -15.27 9.61
C GLN A 624 -25.06 -14.01 8.84
N THR A 625 -25.34 -12.92 9.55
CA THR A 625 -25.62 -11.62 8.92
C THR A 625 -24.40 -11.14 8.12
N ALA A 626 -23.19 -11.25 8.69
CA ALA A 626 -21.94 -10.91 8.00
C ALA A 626 -21.77 -11.70 6.69
N ASP A 627 -22.07 -13.00 6.72
CA ASP A 627 -21.97 -13.87 5.55
C ASP A 627 -23.04 -13.52 4.50
N LEU A 628 -24.27 -13.20 4.92
CA LEU A 628 -25.32 -12.72 4.01
C LEU A 628 -24.95 -11.41 3.31
N LEU A 629 -24.31 -10.47 4.03
CA LEU A 629 -23.79 -9.23 3.44
C LEU A 629 -22.70 -9.53 2.39
N GLU A 630 -21.74 -10.41 2.68
CA GLU A 630 -20.69 -10.77 1.72
C GLU A 630 -21.23 -11.54 0.49
N ASN A 631 -22.20 -12.43 0.71
CA ASN A 631 -22.80 -13.26 -0.34
C ASN A 631 -23.69 -12.46 -1.28
N ASN A 632 -24.30 -11.36 -0.81
CA ASN A 632 -25.13 -10.46 -1.60
C ASN A 632 -24.40 -9.16 -1.97
N ARG A 633 -23.05 -9.22 -2.06
CA ARG A 633 -22.20 -8.03 -2.29
C ARG A 633 -22.66 -7.17 -3.47
N THR A 634 -22.98 -7.76 -4.62
CA THR A 634 -23.25 -6.98 -5.83
C THR A 634 -24.49 -6.11 -5.67
N GLU A 635 -25.57 -6.66 -5.08
CA GLU A 635 -26.79 -5.90 -4.77
C GLU A 635 -26.49 -4.72 -3.83
N LEU A 636 -25.71 -4.95 -2.79
CA LEU A 636 -25.36 -3.91 -1.82
C LEU A 636 -24.44 -2.85 -2.42
N LEU A 637 -23.46 -3.24 -3.25
CA LEU A 637 -22.61 -2.30 -3.98
C LEU A 637 -23.43 -1.44 -4.93
N ALA A 638 -24.41 -2.01 -5.63
CA ALA A 638 -25.31 -1.25 -6.49
C ALA A 638 -26.09 -0.18 -5.70
N LEU A 639 -26.69 -0.54 -4.56
CA LEU A 639 -27.38 0.44 -3.71
C LEU A 639 -26.44 1.49 -3.12
N LEU A 640 -25.24 1.10 -2.64
CA LEU A 640 -24.24 2.05 -2.14
C LEU A 640 -23.81 3.07 -3.20
N MET A 641 -23.67 2.62 -4.46
CA MET A 641 -23.33 3.49 -5.57
C MET A 641 -24.53 4.35 -5.98
N TYR A 642 -25.68 3.76 -6.28
CA TYR A 642 -26.81 4.47 -6.88
C TYR A 642 -27.68 5.22 -5.87
N GLU A 643 -27.92 4.69 -4.67
CA GLU A 643 -28.65 5.40 -3.60
C GLU A 643 -27.70 6.29 -2.79
N GLY A 644 -26.53 5.77 -2.42
CA GLY A 644 -25.54 6.48 -1.60
C GLY A 644 -24.60 7.42 -2.36
N GLY A 645 -24.57 7.37 -3.70
CA GLY A 645 -23.69 8.21 -4.53
C GLY A 645 -22.20 7.87 -4.44
N LYS A 646 -21.85 6.65 -4.00
CA LYS A 646 -20.45 6.25 -3.77
C LYS A 646 -19.76 5.80 -5.05
N ILE A 647 -18.45 5.99 -5.11
CA ILE A 647 -17.60 5.28 -6.08
C ILE A 647 -17.45 3.82 -5.65
N LEU A 648 -17.15 2.92 -6.58
CA LEU A 648 -17.05 1.48 -6.30
C LEU A 648 -16.06 1.16 -5.16
N ASP A 649 -14.90 1.80 -5.11
CA ASP A 649 -13.92 1.61 -4.03
C ASP A 649 -14.48 1.98 -2.65
N ASP A 650 -15.23 3.08 -2.55
CA ASP A 650 -15.90 3.50 -1.32
C ASP A 650 -17.03 2.53 -0.93
N ALA A 651 -17.78 2.02 -1.90
CA ALA A 651 -18.84 1.04 -1.67
C ALA A 651 -18.26 -0.30 -1.17
N VAL A 652 -17.15 -0.78 -1.75
CA VAL A 652 -16.45 -1.98 -1.29
C VAL A 652 -15.92 -1.78 0.13
N SER A 653 -15.31 -0.63 0.41
CA SER A 653 -14.82 -0.30 1.76
C SER A 653 -15.96 -0.28 2.80
N GLU A 654 -17.12 0.28 2.45
CA GLU A 654 -18.23 0.35 3.40
C GLU A 654 -18.91 -1.02 3.63
N LEU A 655 -19.09 -1.81 2.58
CA LEU A 655 -19.61 -3.18 2.73
C LEU A 655 -18.70 -3.99 3.66
N ARG A 656 -17.38 -3.87 3.48
CA ARG A 656 -16.39 -4.51 4.35
C ARG A 656 -16.52 -4.05 5.81
N GLU A 657 -16.65 -2.75 6.03
CA GLU A 657 -16.84 -2.19 7.37
C GLU A 657 -18.11 -2.72 8.04
N ALA A 658 -19.22 -2.85 7.31
CA ALA A 658 -20.46 -3.45 7.81
C ALA A 658 -20.27 -4.92 8.24
N VAL A 659 -19.58 -5.72 7.41
CA VAL A 659 -19.22 -7.11 7.71
C VAL A 659 -18.31 -7.20 8.93
N ASP A 660 -17.31 -6.31 9.01
CA ASP A 660 -16.38 -6.25 10.13
C ASP A 660 -17.08 -5.89 11.44
N PHE A 661 -18.05 -4.97 11.44
CA PHE A 661 -18.87 -4.68 12.62
C PHE A 661 -19.66 -5.91 13.10
N CYS A 662 -20.31 -6.64 12.19
CA CYS A 662 -21.02 -7.87 12.53
C CYS A 662 -20.09 -8.88 13.20
N ARG A 663 -18.94 -9.19 12.58
CA ARG A 663 -17.97 -10.18 13.09
C ARG A 663 -17.30 -9.72 14.38
N TYR A 664 -16.98 -8.43 14.49
CA TYR A 664 -16.39 -7.85 15.69
C TYR A 664 -17.35 -7.92 16.88
N TYR A 665 -18.60 -7.46 16.72
CA TYR A 665 -19.57 -7.50 17.82
C TYR A 665 -20.06 -8.92 18.13
N ALA A 666 -20.03 -9.85 17.17
CA ALA A 666 -20.22 -11.27 17.44
C ALA A 666 -19.17 -11.81 18.43
N GLN A 667 -17.92 -11.40 18.29
CA GLN A 667 -16.84 -11.79 19.21
C GLN A 667 -16.95 -11.08 20.56
N GLU A 668 -17.26 -9.78 20.58
CA GLU A 668 -17.45 -9.04 21.83
C GLU A 668 -18.65 -9.58 22.62
N ALA A 669 -19.71 -10.05 21.96
CA ALA A 669 -20.83 -10.72 22.62
C ALA A 669 -20.39 -11.95 23.42
N LEU A 670 -19.49 -12.78 22.86
CA LEU A 670 -18.96 -13.97 23.54
C LEU A 670 -18.04 -13.58 24.70
N LYS A 671 -17.15 -12.62 24.47
CA LYS A 671 -16.17 -12.14 25.46
C LYS A 671 -16.83 -11.54 26.71
N HIS A 672 -17.94 -10.82 26.54
CA HIS A 672 -18.63 -10.15 27.63
C HIS A 672 -19.81 -10.94 28.22
N HIS A 673 -20.05 -12.17 27.77
CA HIS A 673 -21.16 -12.99 28.24
C HIS A 673 -20.97 -13.55 29.66
N GLN A 674 -19.75 -13.95 30.00
CA GLN A 674 -19.48 -14.66 31.25
C GLN A 674 -19.53 -13.70 32.44
N ALA A 675 -20.25 -14.10 33.48
CA ALA A 675 -20.26 -13.37 34.73
C ALA A 675 -18.85 -13.38 35.35
N THR A 676 -18.33 -12.21 35.70
CA THR A 676 -17.03 -12.08 36.35
C THR A 676 -17.21 -12.33 37.84
N THR A 677 -16.58 -13.40 38.36
CA THR A 677 -16.53 -13.66 39.81
C THR A 677 -15.66 -12.61 40.48
N LEU A 678 -16.24 -11.91 41.45
CA LEU A 678 -15.55 -10.88 42.23
C LEU A 678 -15.01 -11.47 43.52
N ARG A 679 -13.98 -10.82 44.08
CA ARG A 679 -13.46 -11.19 45.41
C ARG A 679 -14.52 -10.87 46.47
N GLY A 680 -14.80 -11.84 47.33
CA GLY A 680 -15.71 -11.72 48.46
C GLY A 680 -15.27 -12.58 49.65
N PRO A 681 -15.94 -12.47 50.80
CA PRO A 681 -15.68 -13.29 51.97
C PRO A 681 -16.04 -14.77 51.74
N THR A 682 -15.56 -15.65 52.62
CA THR A 682 -15.96 -17.08 52.61
C THR A 682 -17.47 -17.21 52.86
N GLY A 683 -18.12 -18.16 52.17
CA GLY A 683 -19.57 -18.36 52.24
C GLY A 683 -20.41 -17.43 51.36
N GLU A 684 -19.80 -16.57 50.53
CA GLU A 684 -20.49 -15.63 49.64
C GLU A 684 -19.98 -15.76 48.18
N LEU A 685 -20.92 -15.76 47.21
CA LEU A 685 -20.61 -15.73 45.78
C LEU A 685 -20.98 -14.36 45.21
N ASN A 686 -19.98 -13.57 44.81
CA ASN A 686 -20.18 -12.28 44.16
C ASN A 686 -19.93 -12.40 42.66
N GLN A 687 -20.92 -12.05 41.84
CA GLN A 687 -20.83 -12.11 40.39
C GLN A 687 -21.32 -10.82 39.73
N LEU A 688 -20.50 -10.27 38.84
CA LEU A 688 -20.87 -9.16 37.96
C LEU A 688 -21.27 -9.71 36.59
N SER A 689 -22.49 -9.41 36.14
CA SER A 689 -22.99 -9.79 34.82
C SER A 689 -23.55 -8.59 34.07
N LEU A 690 -23.47 -8.64 32.74
CA LEU A 690 -23.97 -7.61 31.84
C LEU A 690 -25.22 -8.11 31.12
N HIS A 691 -26.24 -7.26 31.07
CA HIS A 691 -27.53 -7.59 30.48
C HIS A 691 -28.00 -6.48 29.54
N GLY A 692 -28.84 -6.85 28.57
CA GLY A 692 -29.60 -5.88 27.80
C GLY A 692 -30.33 -4.89 28.71
N ARG A 693 -30.52 -3.67 28.20
CA ARG A 693 -31.22 -2.58 28.87
C ARG A 693 -32.70 -2.54 28.51
N GLY A 694 -33.05 -2.81 27.25
CA GLY A 694 -34.42 -2.72 26.75
C GLY A 694 -34.46 -2.53 25.24
N ILE A 695 -35.32 -1.61 24.79
CA ILE A 695 -35.38 -1.17 23.41
C ILE A 695 -34.34 -0.07 23.18
N ILE A 696 -33.50 -0.22 22.16
CA ILE A 696 -32.53 0.79 21.74
C ILE A 696 -32.96 1.38 20.40
N ALA A 697 -33.11 2.71 20.36
CA ALA A 697 -33.33 3.42 19.11
C ALA A 697 -31.98 3.66 18.42
N CYS A 698 -31.79 3.09 17.23
CA CYS A 698 -30.59 3.30 16.41
C CYS A 698 -30.92 4.28 15.27
N ILE A 699 -30.32 5.47 15.31
CA ILE A 699 -30.55 6.56 14.35
C ILE A 699 -29.24 6.84 13.61
N SER A 700 -29.24 6.57 12.31
CA SER A 700 -28.02 6.53 11.49
C SER A 700 -28.03 7.60 10.37
N PRO A 701 -26.83 7.98 9.88
CA PRO A 701 -26.67 9.02 8.86
C PRO A 701 -26.73 8.44 7.45
N TRP A 702 -26.81 9.32 6.45
CA TRP A 702 -26.86 8.95 5.03
C TRP A 702 -25.47 8.68 4.42
N ASN A 703 -24.39 9.13 5.06
CA ASN A 703 -23.06 9.11 4.45
C ASN A 703 -22.33 7.77 4.60
N PHE A 704 -22.72 6.95 5.57
CA PHE A 704 -22.37 5.53 5.70
C PHE A 704 -23.65 4.74 5.97
N PRO A 705 -24.52 4.65 4.94
CA PRO A 705 -25.88 4.17 5.11
C PRO A 705 -26.00 2.66 5.39
N LEU A 706 -24.93 1.90 5.16
CA LEU A 706 -24.85 0.48 5.51
C LEU A 706 -23.98 0.25 6.75
N ALA A 707 -22.73 0.74 6.74
CA ALA A 707 -21.77 0.37 7.79
C ALA A 707 -22.14 0.90 9.18
N ILE A 708 -22.43 2.20 9.29
CA ILE A 708 -22.82 2.79 10.59
C ILE A 708 -24.20 2.29 11.01
N PHE A 709 -25.13 2.13 10.06
CA PHE A 709 -26.45 1.53 10.32
C PHE A 709 -26.30 0.14 10.95
N ILE A 710 -25.56 -0.76 10.30
CA ILE A 710 -25.30 -2.11 10.80
C ILE A 710 -24.49 -2.08 12.10
N GLY A 711 -23.47 -1.23 12.22
CA GLY A 711 -22.64 -1.13 13.43
C GLY A 711 -23.46 -0.80 14.68
N GLN A 712 -24.32 0.22 14.60
CA GLN A 712 -25.21 0.58 15.71
C GLN A 712 -26.19 -0.56 16.04
N VAL A 713 -26.87 -1.09 15.01
CA VAL A 713 -27.89 -2.14 15.17
C VAL A 713 -27.29 -3.40 15.78
N THR A 714 -26.16 -3.87 15.26
CA THR A 714 -25.53 -5.12 15.69
C THR A 714 -24.88 -5.01 17.07
N ALA A 715 -24.33 -3.85 17.45
CA ALA A 715 -23.84 -3.62 18.82
C ALA A 715 -24.98 -3.72 19.86
N ALA A 716 -26.13 -3.12 19.56
CA ALA A 716 -27.30 -3.18 20.44
C ALA A 716 -27.87 -4.62 20.53
N LEU A 717 -27.94 -5.33 19.40
CA LEU A 717 -28.36 -6.73 19.36
C LEU A 717 -27.39 -7.63 20.13
N ALA A 718 -26.08 -7.50 19.91
CA ALA A 718 -25.02 -8.26 20.59
C ALA A 718 -25.11 -8.18 22.11
N SER A 719 -25.50 -7.01 22.62
CA SER A 719 -25.67 -6.72 24.06
C SER A 719 -27.04 -7.12 24.62
N GLY A 720 -27.88 -7.82 23.84
CA GLY A 720 -29.17 -8.37 24.29
C GLY A 720 -30.31 -7.36 24.30
N ASN A 721 -30.23 -6.29 23.51
CA ASN A 721 -31.31 -5.31 23.35
C ASN A 721 -32.15 -5.57 22.10
N CYS A 722 -33.44 -5.23 22.16
CA CYS A 722 -34.24 -5.09 20.93
C CYS A 722 -33.96 -3.74 20.29
N VAL A 723 -34.09 -3.66 18.96
CA VAL A 723 -33.67 -2.50 18.18
C VAL A 723 -34.80 -1.99 17.31
N ILE A 724 -35.02 -0.67 17.37
CA ILE A 724 -35.80 0.07 16.38
C ILE A 724 -34.82 0.97 15.61
N ALA A 725 -34.59 0.62 14.35
CA ALA A 725 -33.59 1.24 13.49
C ALA A 725 -34.25 2.25 12.55
N LYS A 726 -33.89 3.52 12.71
CA LYS A 726 -34.33 4.62 11.86
C LYS A 726 -33.17 5.09 10.97
N PRO A 727 -33.18 4.78 9.66
CA PRO A 727 -32.15 5.27 8.74
C PRO A 727 -32.37 6.74 8.37
N ALA A 728 -31.35 7.37 7.78
CA ALA A 728 -31.54 8.65 7.10
C ALA A 728 -32.52 8.49 5.92
N ALA A 729 -33.34 9.52 5.66
CA ALA A 729 -34.40 9.44 4.66
C ALA A 729 -33.85 9.21 3.24
N GLN A 730 -32.64 9.73 2.97
CA GLN A 730 -31.95 9.64 1.68
C GLN A 730 -31.51 8.23 1.32
N THR A 731 -31.35 7.33 2.29
CA THR A 731 -30.68 6.04 2.10
C THR A 731 -31.44 4.91 2.81
N THR A 732 -32.74 4.84 2.58
CA THR A 732 -33.63 3.90 3.26
C THR A 732 -33.65 2.52 2.59
N LEU A 733 -33.45 2.45 1.27
CA LEU A 733 -33.55 1.20 0.50
C LEU A 733 -32.44 0.23 0.91
N ILE A 734 -31.21 0.72 1.07
CA ILE A 734 -30.10 -0.10 1.58
C ILE A 734 -30.31 -0.54 3.03
N ALA A 735 -30.88 0.33 3.88
CA ALA A 735 -31.22 -0.02 5.26
C ALA A 735 -32.30 -1.11 5.33
N GLN A 736 -33.28 -1.08 4.42
CA GLN A 736 -34.25 -2.17 4.26
C GLN A 736 -33.56 -3.49 3.94
N ARG A 737 -32.66 -3.51 2.95
CA ARG A 737 -31.94 -4.74 2.60
C ARG A 737 -31.09 -5.26 3.75
N ALA A 738 -30.46 -4.37 4.52
CA ALA A 738 -29.72 -4.73 5.73
C ALA A 738 -30.61 -5.41 6.78
N ILE A 739 -31.83 -4.88 7.02
CA ILE A 739 -32.81 -5.48 7.95
C ILE A 739 -33.34 -6.82 7.41
N ASP A 740 -33.57 -6.92 6.11
CA ASP A 740 -33.98 -8.19 5.49
C ASP A 740 -32.92 -9.28 5.72
N PHE A 741 -31.62 -8.94 5.63
CA PHE A 741 -30.54 -9.89 5.92
C PHE A 741 -30.45 -10.27 7.40
N LEU A 742 -30.72 -9.34 8.32
CA LEU A 742 -30.84 -9.68 9.74
C LEU A 742 -32.01 -10.66 9.97
N HIS A 743 -33.16 -10.43 9.35
CA HIS A 743 -34.30 -11.37 9.45
C HIS A 743 -33.98 -12.73 8.82
N GLN A 744 -33.31 -12.75 7.66
CA GLN A 744 -32.86 -13.98 7.00
C GLN A 744 -31.82 -14.75 7.83
N ALA A 745 -30.95 -14.05 8.57
CA ALA A 745 -30.03 -14.68 9.51
C ALA A 745 -30.76 -15.36 10.68
N GLY A 746 -32.00 -14.96 10.98
CA GLY A 746 -32.83 -15.58 12.01
C GLY A 746 -33.23 -14.64 13.15
N PHE A 747 -32.89 -13.34 13.09
CA PHE A 747 -33.43 -12.37 14.05
C PHE A 747 -34.94 -12.24 13.86
N ALA A 748 -35.70 -12.37 14.95
CA ALA A 748 -37.14 -12.17 14.90
C ALA A 748 -37.48 -10.72 14.52
N LYS A 749 -38.53 -10.52 13.71
CA LYS A 749 -38.99 -9.17 13.30
C LYS A 749 -39.22 -8.24 14.49
N ALA A 750 -39.73 -8.77 15.60
CA ALA A 750 -39.96 -7.99 16.81
C ALA A 750 -38.66 -7.55 17.52
N VAL A 751 -37.56 -8.31 17.35
CA VAL A 751 -36.25 -8.02 17.98
C VAL A 751 -35.49 -6.93 17.22
N VAL A 752 -35.60 -6.88 15.90
CA VAL A 752 -34.95 -5.85 15.07
C VAL A 752 -35.90 -5.34 13.99
N GLN A 753 -36.16 -4.04 14.01
CA GLN A 753 -37.20 -3.41 13.22
C GLN A 753 -36.64 -2.24 12.42
N LEU A 754 -37.01 -2.14 11.14
CA LEU A 754 -36.85 -0.92 10.35
C LEU A 754 -38.00 0.03 10.62
N LEU A 755 -37.69 1.31 10.79
CA LEU A 755 -38.66 2.39 10.96
C LEU A 755 -38.31 3.59 10.06
N PRO A 756 -38.66 3.56 8.76
CA PRO A 756 -38.52 4.71 7.89
C PRO A 756 -39.50 5.80 8.30
N THR A 757 -39.02 6.93 8.83
CA THR A 757 -39.89 8.03 9.24
C THR A 757 -39.10 9.35 9.35
N SER A 758 -39.79 10.46 9.62
CA SER A 758 -39.16 11.77 9.80
C SER A 758 -38.53 11.90 11.19
N GLY A 759 -37.51 12.77 11.31
CA GLY A 759 -36.90 13.05 12.61
C GLY A 759 -37.87 13.67 13.62
N HIS A 760 -38.88 14.37 13.13
CA HIS A 760 -39.94 14.95 13.96
C HIS A 760 -40.78 13.85 14.63
N LEU A 761 -41.29 12.88 13.85
CA LEU A 761 -42.08 11.77 14.41
C LEU A 761 -41.27 10.87 15.35
N VAL A 762 -39.97 10.68 15.08
CA VAL A 762 -39.05 10.02 16.03
C VAL A 762 -39.01 10.76 17.37
N SER A 763 -38.85 12.09 17.33
CA SER A 763 -38.74 12.92 18.53
C SER A 763 -40.05 13.00 19.30
N GLU A 764 -41.19 13.00 18.60
CA GLU A 764 -42.50 13.12 19.24
C GLU A 764 -43.03 11.81 19.82
N HIS A 765 -42.79 10.69 19.15
CA HIS A 765 -43.41 9.41 19.50
C HIS A 765 -42.41 8.38 20.02
N LEU A 766 -41.30 8.14 19.31
CA LEU A 766 -40.36 7.07 19.68
C LEU A 766 -39.52 7.45 20.92
N LEU A 767 -38.87 8.62 20.89
CA LEU A 767 -37.90 8.99 21.94
C LEU A 767 -38.56 9.43 23.26
N LYS A 768 -39.84 9.82 23.23
CA LYS A 768 -40.61 10.11 24.46
C LYS A 768 -41.10 8.86 25.18
N ASP A 769 -41.18 7.71 24.50
CA ASP A 769 -41.61 6.47 25.14
C ASP A 769 -40.56 5.99 26.16
N ILE A 770 -41.00 5.75 27.40
CA ILE A 770 -40.13 5.37 28.52
C ILE A 770 -39.54 3.95 28.38
N ARG A 771 -40.12 3.12 27.50
CA ARG A 771 -39.65 1.76 27.17
C ARG A 771 -38.41 1.78 26.28
N VAL A 772 -38.13 2.90 25.59
CA VAL A 772 -36.84 3.13 24.95
C VAL A 772 -35.78 3.36 26.02
N ARG A 773 -34.87 2.39 26.18
CA ARG A 773 -33.86 2.35 27.26
C ARG A 773 -32.47 2.85 26.83
N GLY A 774 -32.34 3.37 25.62
CA GLY A 774 -31.13 4.02 25.13
C GLY A 774 -31.25 4.44 23.67
N VAL A 775 -30.35 5.34 23.26
CA VAL A 775 -30.30 5.86 21.89
C VAL A 775 -28.86 5.79 21.39
N LEU A 776 -28.66 5.17 20.24
CA LEU A 776 -27.42 5.26 19.46
C LEU A 776 -27.69 6.18 18.29
N PHE A 777 -27.03 7.33 18.25
CA PHE A 777 -27.20 8.35 17.23
C PHE A 777 -25.88 8.63 16.54
N THR A 778 -25.94 8.75 15.22
CA THR A 778 -24.85 9.32 14.44
C THR A 778 -25.42 10.35 13.46
N GLY A 779 -24.93 11.58 13.54
CA GLY A 779 -25.47 12.70 12.76
C GLY A 779 -24.91 14.07 13.18
N SER A 780 -25.69 15.14 13.03
CA SER A 780 -25.21 16.49 13.37
C SER A 780 -25.18 16.74 14.88
N THR A 781 -24.25 17.59 15.32
CA THR A 781 -24.15 18.01 16.73
C THR A 781 -25.41 18.74 17.21
N GLU A 782 -26.07 19.49 16.33
CA GLU A 782 -27.32 20.18 16.63
C GLU A 782 -28.46 19.19 16.91
N THR A 783 -28.65 18.19 16.04
CA THR A 783 -29.66 17.16 16.27
C THR A 783 -29.35 16.33 17.52
N ALA A 784 -28.08 16.00 17.76
CA ALA A 784 -27.68 15.32 18.99
C ALA A 784 -28.03 16.12 20.25
N ARG A 785 -27.82 17.45 20.24
CA ARG A 785 -28.18 18.32 21.37
C ARG A 785 -29.69 18.31 21.62
N ASN A 786 -30.49 18.37 20.56
CA ASN A 786 -31.95 18.33 20.67
C ASN A 786 -32.43 16.99 21.22
N ILE A 787 -31.86 15.87 20.76
CA ILE A 787 -32.15 14.53 21.31
C ILE A 787 -31.76 14.46 22.78
N ASN A 788 -30.58 14.96 23.16
CA ASN A 788 -30.13 14.95 24.55
C ASN A 788 -31.08 15.71 25.47
N GLN A 789 -31.50 16.93 25.06
CA GLN A 789 -32.46 17.73 25.82
C GLN A 789 -33.81 17.02 25.94
N LEU A 790 -34.29 16.40 24.86
CA LEU A 790 -35.52 15.61 24.87
C LEU A 790 -35.44 14.45 25.88
N LEU A 791 -34.34 13.68 25.85
CA LEU A 791 -34.12 12.54 26.74
C LEU A 791 -33.99 12.98 28.20
N ALA A 792 -33.31 14.11 28.46
CA ALA A 792 -33.15 14.67 29.80
C ALA A 792 -34.48 15.16 30.42
N ASN A 793 -35.41 15.62 29.57
CA ASN A 793 -36.74 16.08 30.00
C ASN A 793 -37.76 14.95 30.16
N ARG A 794 -37.40 13.70 29.81
CA ARG A 794 -38.31 12.56 29.88
C ARG A 794 -38.53 12.12 31.34
N PRO A 795 -39.77 11.78 31.76
CA PRO A 795 -39.98 11.17 33.06
C PRO A 795 -39.32 9.78 33.13
N GLY A 796 -38.76 9.43 34.28
CA GLY A 796 -38.20 8.10 34.55
C GLY A 796 -36.66 8.02 34.48
N PRO A 797 -36.09 6.82 34.22
CA PRO A 797 -34.64 6.63 34.27
C PRO A 797 -33.90 7.43 33.20
N ILE A 798 -32.76 8.01 33.60
CA ILE A 798 -31.77 8.56 32.69
C ILE A 798 -31.25 7.41 31.83
N VAL A 799 -31.40 7.53 30.51
CA VAL A 799 -30.97 6.50 29.56
C VAL A 799 -29.63 6.85 28.92
N PRO A 800 -28.82 5.84 28.57
CA PRO A 800 -27.62 6.07 27.79
C PRO A 800 -27.95 6.69 26.43
N PHE A 801 -27.20 7.73 26.09
CA PHE A 801 -27.21 8.36 24.78
C PHE A 801 -25.79 8.34 24.24
N VAL A 802 -25.56 7.55 23.19
CA VAL A 802 -24.28 7.53 22.45
C VAL A 802 -24.49 8.37 21.21
N ALA A 803 -23.72 9.45 21.07
CA ALA A 803 -23.88 10.42 20.00
C ALA A 803 -22.54 10.67 19.30
N GLU A 804 -22.36 10.03 18.15
CA GLU A 804 -21.24 10.30 17.26
C GLU A 804 -21.63 11.45 16.32
N THR A 805 -20.87 12.55 16.35
CA THR A 805 -21.24 13.76 15.61
C THR A 805 -20.16 14.22 14.63
N GLY A 806 -20.30 15.42 14.06
CA GLY A 806 -19.32 15.98 13.12
C GLY A 806 -17.98 16.33 13.77
N GLY A 807 -16.99 16.61 12.94
CA GLY A 807 -15.66 17.04 13.38
C GLY A 807 -15.08 18.12 12.48
N GLN A 808 -14.28 19.01 13.06
CA GLN A 808 -13.44 19.97 12.33
C GLN A 808 -12.01 19.43 12.25
N ASN A 809 -11.83 18.36 11.47
CA ASN A 809 -10.60 17.58 11.48
C ASN A 809 -9.46 18.37 10.83
N ALA A 810 -8.32 18.43 11.53
CA ALA A 810 -7.14 19.11 11.08
C ALA A 810 -6.00 18.13 10.76
N MET A 811 -5.17 18.48 9.79
CA MET A 811 -3.87 17.84 9.52
C MET A 811 -2.81 18.92 9.65
N ILE A 812 -1.75 18.65 10.42
CA ILE A 812 -0.63 19.56 10.62
C ILE A 812 0.57 18.96 9.89
N VAL A 813 1.16 19.75 9.00
CA VAL A 813 2.28 19.36 8.14
C VAL A 813 3.44 20.30 8.40
N ASP A 814 4.55 19.74 8.91
CA ASP A 814 5.80 20.45 9.10
C ASP A 814 6.78 20.20 7.95
N SER A 815 7.90 20.91 7.94
CA SER A 815 8.90 20.83 6.88
C SER A 815 9.66 19.50 6.78
N SER A 816 9.46 18.57 7.72
CA SER A 816 10.05 17.23 7.67
C SER A 816 9.24 16.23 6.84
N ALA A 817 7.99 16.58 6.51
CA ALA A 817 7.06 15.74 5.77
C ALA A 817 7.42 15.67 4.28
N LEU A 818 7.25 14.50 3.68
CA LEU A 818 7.40 14.32 2.24
C LEU A 818 6.19 14.92 1.51
N ALA A 819 6.43 15.91 0.66
CA ALA A 819 5.38 16.72 0.05
C ALA A 819 4.41 15.90 -0.82
N GLU A 820 4.93 14.93 -1.56
CA GLU A 820 4.19 14.00 -2.41
C GLU A 820 3.22 13.13 -1.59
N GLN A 821 3.70 12.60 -0.45
CA GLN A 821 2.87 11.80 0.44
C GLN A 821 1.79 12.66 1.09
N VAL A 822 2.14 13.87 1.55
CA VAL A 822 1.18 14.83 2.11
C VAL A 822 0.07 15.12 1.09
N VAL A 823 0.41 15.43 -0.15
CA VAL A 823 -0.60 15.74 -1.18
C VAL A 823 -1.51 14.54 -1.45
N SER A 824 -0.95 13.33 -1.56
CA SER A 824 -1.72 12.09 -1.69
C SER A 824 -2.72 11.88 -0.54
N ASP A 825 -2.24 12.03 0.69
CA ASP A 825 -3.02 11.83 1.91
C ASP A 825 -4.07 12.94 2.07
N VAL A 826 -3.77 14.18 1.73
CA VAL A 826 -4.71 15.31 1.72
C VAL A 826 -5.81 15.07 0.69
N ILE A 827 -5.48 14.64 -0.54
CA ILE A 827 -6.48 14.37 -1.58
C ILE A 827 -7.45 13.29 -1.12
N THR A 828 -6.90 12.19 -0.59
CA THR A 828 -7.69 11.08 -0.08
C THR A 828 -8.53 11.52 1.12
N SER A 829 -7.97 12.26 2.08
CA SER A 829 -8.65 12.62 3.31
C SER A 829 -9.70 13.71 3.11
N ALA A 830 -9.48 14.67 2.21
CA ALA A 830 -10.37 15.80 2.01
C ALA A 830 -11.46 15.54 0.95
N PHE A 831 -11.11 14.88 -0.16
CA PHE A 831 -12.00 14.81 -1.34
C PHE A 831 -12.58 13.42 -1.62
N LYS A 832 -12.04 12.34 -1.06
CA LYS A 832 -12.64 11.00 -1.20
C LYS A 832 -14.08 11.02 -0.66
N SER A 833 -14.98 10.31 -1.34
CA SER A 833 -16.43 10.37 -1.08
C SER A 833 -17.02 11.80 -1.13
N ALA A 834 -16.45 12.67 -1.97
CA ALA A 834 -16.78 14.10 -2.05
C ALA A 834 -16.64 14.84 -0.70
N GLY A 835 -15.73 14.40 0.18
CA GLY A 835 -15.53 14.98 1.50
C GLY A 835 -16.69 14.72 2.48
N GLN A 836 -17.58 13.78 2.17
CA GLN A 836 -18.77 13.46 2.96
C GLN A 836 -18.49 12.41 4.06
N ARG A 837 -17.26 12.37 4.59
CA ARG A 837 -16.90 11.53 5.75
C ARG A 837 -16.83 12.40 7.00
N CYS A 838 -17.29 11.88 8.15
CA CYS A 838 -17.10 12.59 9.43
C CYS A 838 -15.61 12.77 9.77
N SER A 839 -14.76 11.85 9.29
CA SER A 839 -13.31 11.86 9.40
C SER A 839 -12.58 12.65 8.30
N ALA A 840 -13.29 13.24 7.34
CA ALA A 840 -12.65 13.95 6.24
C ALA A 840 -11.85 15.16 6.75
N LEU A 841 -10.68 15.38 6.15
CA LEU A 841 -9.83 16.53 6.44
C LEU A 841 -10.56 17.83 6.07
N ARG A 842 -10.60 18.76 7.01
CA ARG A 842 -11.25 20.08 6.84
C ARG A 842 -10.26 21.22 6.78
N VAL A 843 -9.22 21.16 7.62
CA VAL A 843 -8.22 22.22 7.74
C VAL A 843 -6.81 21.63 7.64
N LEU A 844 -6.09 22.02 6.61
CA LEU A 844 -4.67 21.70 6.47
C LEU A 844 -3.84 22.86 7.00
N PHE A 845 -3.11 22.64 8.09
CA PHE A 845 -2.10 23.57 8.59
C PHE A 845 -0.75 23.15 8.04
N VAL A 846 -0.14 24.01 7.22
CA VAL A 846 1.18 23.76 6.64
C VAL A 846 2.15 24.80 7.19
N GLN A 847 3.34 24.35 7.59
CA GLN A 847 4.42 25.23 7.99
C GLN A 847 4.79 26.18 6.85
N GLU A 848 5.04 27.45 7.18
CA GLU A 848 5.20 28.55 6.22
C GLU A 848 6.28 28.29 5.16
N ASP A 849 7.39 27.66 5.55
CA ASP A 849 8.55 27.38 4.68
C ASP A 849 8.29 26.36 3.56
N ILE A 850 7.26 25.51 3.70
CA ILE A 850 6.88 24.51 2.69
C ILE A 850 5.48 24.75 2.10
N ALA A 851 4.76 25.77 2.58
CA ALA A 851 3.37 26.04 2.23
C ALA A 851 3.16 26.21 0.72
N ASP A 852 3.97 27.03 0.05
CA ASP A 852 3.81 27.32 -1.38
C ASP A 852 4.00 26.06 -2.25
N LYS A 853 4.99 25.22 -1.93
CA LYS A 853 5.25 23.96 -2.63
C LYS A 853 4.07 23.00 -2.49
N ILE A 854 3.58 22.80 -1.27
CA ILE A 854 2.43 21.92 -0.98
C ILE A 854 1.16 22.44 -1.67
N ILE A 855 0.86 23.73 -1.55
CA ILE A 855 -0.33 24.34 -2.14
C ILE A 855 -0.31 24.21 -3.67
N THR A 856 0.85 24.45 -4.30
CA THR A 856 1.00 24.34 -5.76
C THR A 856 0.75 22.90 -6.22
N MET A 857 1.40 21.93 -5.58
CA MET A 857 1.24 20.52 -5.93
C MET A 857 -0.19 20.02 -5.67
N LEU A 858 -0.80 20.42 -4.55
CA LEU A 858 -2.19 20.09 -4.22
C LEU A 858 -3.17 20.65 -5.25
N LYS A 859 -3.01 21.92 -5.66
CA LYS A 859 -3.85 22.51 -6.71
C LYS A 859 -3.74 21.73 -8.02
N GLY A 860 -2.53 21.40 -8.45
CA GLY A 860 -2.31 20.66 -9.70
C GLY A 860 -2.86 19.24 -9.67
N ALA A 861 -2.92 18.61 -8.50
CA ALA A 861 -3.43 17.25 -8.34
C ALA A 861 -4.97 17.19 -8.20
N VAL A 862 -5.61 18.27 -7.73
CA VAL A 862 -7.08 18.37 -7.58
C VAL A 862 -7.75 18.88 -8.86
N LEU A 863 -7.14 19.84 -9.55
CA LEU A 863 -7.77 20.46 -10.71
C LEU A 863 -7.94 19.46 -11.86
N PRO A 864 -9.11 19.41 -12.52
CA PRO A 864 -9.29 18.57 -13.69
C PRO A 864 -8.29 19.01 -14.75
N HIS A 865 -7.50 18.06 -15.26
CA HIS A 865 -6.68 18.27 -16.46
C HIS A 865 -7.60 18.43 -17.66
N SER A 866 -8.20 19.62 -17.82
CA SER A 866 -9.03 19.96 -18.96
C SER A 866 -8.48 21.21 -19.66
N LYS A 867 -8.08 20.98 -20.91
CA LYS A 867 -7.84 21.92 -22.01
C LYS A 867 -6.54 22.71 -21.97
N THR A 868 -5.45 22.06 -22.37
CA THR A 868 -4.56 22.64 -23.39
C THR A 868 -4.73 21.84 -24.67
#